data_AF-A0A1H8NM51-F1
#
_entry.id   AF-A0A1H8NM51-F1
#
_cell.length_a   1.000
_cell.length_b   1.000
_cell.length_c   1.000
_cell.angle_alpha   90.00
_cell.angle_beta   90.00
_cell.angle_gamma   90.00
#
_symmetry.space_group_name_H-M   'P 1'
#
loop_
_entity.id
_entity.type
_entity.pdbx_description
1 polymer ?
#
loop_
_entity_poly.entity_id
_entity_poly.type
_entity_poly.pdbx_seq_one_letter_code
_entity_poly.pdbx_strand_id
1 'polypeptide(L)'
;YGIEVPPSVFFSHPTLAQLTDYLVAQHAAAVQALYQQNPSKNAEARINKVGVGGDRIEARTQLQLQGHVRLAPAPPSRAGAPEPIAIIGMSGRFPKARTVEDMWQILAEGEDAVEEIPFDRFDWRKYYGDPLKEMGKIDCKWGGFVPEAGEFDPLFFEISPREAELMDPRQRLLLMEAWKALETAGYGPIQLGSNKIGTFVGAEQGDYQLLARASGSITSNHDGILASRLAYFLNMRGPAMAINTACSSGLVALHQACLSLRNGECDTALAAGVNLMLTPQSYVGMSQAGMLSKDGQCHVFDRNANGMVPGEAVAVVVLKRLSQAQADGDPIKAVIRGSGVNYDGKTNGITAPSGASQSSLLREVYDRYQVKPDEIEYIVTHGTGTRLGDPIEINALSDAFRAYTQDRGFCALTSSKTNFGHTLAASGLVSLIGLVESLRHGSIPPSLHCEEESDYIDWRASPFYVNKARKPWPEKADGSNRLGAVSAFGMSGTNAHVVVESYRSAPEDTFTLPCSLLVLSAKTEAALRARVADLIALLEKQDQSVPDLWAMSHTLLCGRQHFDHRCAVVIEDRKTALYALRHVGGGERLPNQFQGTVARNFAGQTALQGYGEELLIRCDTLLGDPVKYRETLCALAELYCQGYDLTWHNLHASTCPRRMSLPTYPFAKERYWIETAAAGDLSGLSVGGGLPVELHRDATDSSAVRFTTRLGGDTAWLRTANGVGVVPESWHLDVARAAVAASLNGAGEAAVRLEQVEWLVPVMVGAGGLDLHVEVFAGEDGGREYEISSGGMGQDRVIHSRGYAFVGAAGDEARVAGDAGGSVGTLLARRVWEAGEAGDVAASWSGPHFVVLCGGDEDRA
;
A
#
# COMPACT_ATOMS: atom_id res chain seq x y z
N TYR A 1 -8.96 30.21 38.95
CA TYR A 1 -9.93 29.26 38.39
C TYR A 1 -9.83 27.87 39.03
N GLY A 2 -8.64 27.29 39.26
CA GLY A 2 -8.56 25.92 39.80
C GLY A 2 -9.21 24.88 38.88
N ILE A 3 -9.36 25.25 37.61
CA ILE A 3 -9.93 24.43 36.54
C ILE A 3 -8.74 23.79 35.85
N GLU A 4 -8.80 22.48 35.71
CA GLU A 4 -7.88 21.72 34.88
C GLU A 4 -8.35 21.83 33.42
N VAL A 5 -7.52 22.41 32.56
CA VAL A 5 -7.82 22.57 31.13
C VAL A 5 -6.75 21.79 30.34
N PRO A 6 -7.09 20.65 29.75
CA PRO A 6 -6.11 19.87 29.01
C PRO A 6 -5.68 20.62 27.73
N PRO A 7 -4.44 20.43 27.24
CA PRO A 7 -3.94 21.05 26.02
C PRO A 7 -4.85 20.85 24.80
N SER A 8 -5.55 19.72 24.71
CA SER A 8 -6.51 19.38 23.63
C SER A 8 -7.64 20.41 23.47
N VAL A 9 -8.01 21.13 24.53
CA VAL A 9 -9.03 22.21 24.47
C VAL A 9 -8.56 23.35 23.57
N PHE A 10 -7.30 23.75 23.64
CA PHE A 10 -6.75 24.85 22.83
C PHE A 10 -6.68 24.48 21.33
N PHE A 11 -6.56 23.19 21.01
CA PHE A 11 -6.65 22.69 19.64
C PHE A 11 -8.09 22.66 19.12
N SER A 12 -9.03 22.29 19.98
CA SER A 12 -10.47 22.24 19.65
C SER A 12 -11.11 23.63 19.55
N HIS A 13 -10.51 24.64 20.19
CA HIS A 13 -10.98 26.03 20.22
C HIS A 13 -9.85 27.01 19.83
N PRO A 14 -9.50 27.08 18.53
CA PRO A 14 -8.31 27.78 18.05
C PRO A 14 -8.37 29.32 18.16
N THR A 15 -9.54 29.89 18.44
CA THR A 15 -9.71 31.33 18.60
C THR A 15 -10.05 31.69 20.05
N LEU A 16 -9.63 32.90 20.47
CA LEU A 16 -9.97 33.41 21.82
C LEU A 16 -11.48 33.44 22.06
N ALA A 17 -12.27 33.74 21.02
CA ALA A 17 -13.73 33.72 21.11
C ALA A 17 -14.26 32.31 21.42
N GLN A 18 -13.87 31.30 20.63
CA GLN A 18 -14.29 29.91 20.83
C GLN A 18 -13.83 29.35 22.18
N LEU A 19 -12.60 29.69 22.62
CA LEU A 19 -12.11 29.25 23.92
C LEU A 19 -12.90 29.92 25.06
N THR A 20 -13.25 31.19 24.89
CA THR A 20 -14.12 31.90 25.85
C THR A 20 -15.49 31.24 25.93
N ASP A 21 -16.11 30.94 24.79
CA ASP A 21 -17.41 30.26 24.73
C ASP A 21 -17.36 28.89 25.43
N TYR A 22 -16.32 28.08 25.17
CA TYR A 22 -16.10 26.81 25.85
C TYR A 22 -15.99 26.96 27.37
N LEU A 23 -15.12 27.87 27.84
CA LEU A 23 -14.90 28.07 29.28
C LEU A 23 -16.16 28.60 29.98
N VAL A 24 -16.93 29.46 29.32
CA VAL A 24 -18.21 29.96 29.85
C VAL A 24 -19.25 28.85 29.88
N ALA A 25 -19.31 27.97 28.89
CA ALA A 25 -20.28 26.88 28.84
C ALA A 25 -19.96 25.76 29.85
N GLN A 26 -18.71 25.27 29.86
CA GLN A 26 -18.32 24.08 30.63
C GLN A 26 -17.89 24.39 32.06
N HIS A 27 -17.40 25.61 32.30
CA HIS A 27 -16.92 26.02 33.62
C HIS A 27 -17.64 27.26 34.15
N ALA A 28 -18.90 27.45 33.72
CA ALA A 28 -19.77 28.55 34.13
C ALA A 28 -19.72 28.80 35.65
N ALA A 29 -19.82 27.74 36.45
CA ALA A 29 -19.84 27.83 37.92
C ALA A 29 -18.51 28.35 38.50
N ALA A 30 -17.37 27.89 37.97
CA ALA A 30 -16.05 28.33 38.40
C ALA A 30 -15.75 29.77 37.94
N VAL A 31 -16.23 30.15 36.74
CA VAL A 31 -16.15 31.52 36.24
C VAL A 31 -17.03 32.45 37.08
N GLN A 32 -18.29 32.08 37.33
CA GLN A 32 -19.24 32.86 38.13
C GLN A 32 -18.77 33.01 39.59
N ALA A 33 -18.23 31.96 40.22
CA ALA A 33 -17.77 32.02 41.60
C ALA A 33 -16.68 33.09 41.82
N LEU A 34 -15.79 33.30 40.83
CA LEU A 34 -14.74 34.32 40.91
C LEU A 34 -15.32 35.74 40.77
N TYR A 35 -16.22 35.95 39.82
CA TYR A 35 -16.84 37.26 39.59
C TYR A 35 -17.90 37.61 40.65
N GLN A 36 -18.47 36.62 41.33
CA GLN A 36 -19.31 36.81 42.52
C GLN A 36 -18.50 37.15 43.77
N GLN A 37 -17.25 36.71 43.88
CA GLN A 37 -16.34 37.05 44.98
C GLN A 37 -15.69 38.44 44.87
N ASN A 38 -15.86 39.13 43.73
CA ASN A 38 -15.40 40.50 43.53
C ASN A 38 -16.52 41.44 43.03
N PRO A 39 -17.56 41.74 43.85
CA PRO A 39 -18.35 42.92 43.59
C PRO A 39 -17.53 44.15 44.06
N SER A 40 -17.19 45.01 43.10
CA SER A 40 -16.72 46.40 43.27
C SER A 40 -15.28 46.69 43.76
N LYS A 41 -14.43 47.05 42.80
CA LYS A 41 -13.60 48.28 42.80
C LYS A 41 -13.05 48.47 41.37
N ASN A 42 -13.78 49.22 40.53
CA ASN A 42 -13.32 49.95 39.32
C ASN A 42 -14.44 50.18 38.27
N ALA A 43 -15.69 50.39 38.70
CA ALA A 43 -16.74 50.89 37.80
C ALA A 43 -16.82 52.43 37.75
N GLU A 44 -15.99 53.15 38.51
CA GLU A 44 -15.97 54.62 38.54
C GLU A 44 -14.54 55.16 38.42
N ALA A 45 -13.93 55.07 37.22
CA ALA A 45 -12.88 55.99 36.77
C ALA A 45 -12.39 55.57 35.38
N ARG A 46 -13.03 56.10 34.32
CA ARG A 46 -12.42 56.49 33.04
C ARG A 46 -13.49 56.97 32.07
N ILE A 47 -14.15 58.06 32.44
CA ILE A 47 -14.80 58.97 31.48
C ILE A 47 -14.05 60.29 31.58
N ASN A 48 -13.03 60.49 30.74
CA ASN A 48 -12.82 61.72 29.97
C ASN A 48 -11.45 61.78 29.23
N LYS A 49 -11.55 62.09 27.93
CA LYS A 49 -10.68 62.93 27.07
C LYS A 49 -9.25 62.50 26.72
N VAL A 50 -9.11 62.02 25.48
CA VAL A 50 -8.27 62.59 24.39
C VAL A 50 -9.08 62.29 23.11
N GLY A 51 -9.40 63.16 22.15
CA GLY A 51 -8.79 64.38 21.64
C GLY A 51 -8.91 64.25 20.11
N VAL A 52 -9.77 65.07 19.50
CA VAL A 52 -10.17 65.01 18.09
C VAL A 52 -9.09 65.61 17.18
N GLY A 53 -8.82 64.92 16.08
CA GLY A 53 -8.24 65.42 14.82
C GLY A 53 -8.18 64.22 13.87
N GLY A 54 -8.96 64.09 12.80
CA GLY A 54 -9.55 65.11 11.94
C GLY A 54 -8.85 65.00 10.59
N ASP A 55 -9.19 63.97 9.80
CA ASP A 55 -9.25 64.07 8.34
C ASP A 55 -10.09 62.92 7.77
N ARG A 56 -11.35 63.25 7.47
CA ARG A 56 -12.25 62.49 6.62
C ARG A 56 -12.17 63.11 5.23
N ILE A 57 -11.77 62.31 4.25
CA ILE A 57 -12.22 62.51 2.88
C ILE A 57 -13.15 61.33 2.56
N GLU A 58 -14.41 61.68 2.35
CA GLU A 58 -15.46 60.80 1.86
C GLU A 58 -15.21 60.45 0.39
N ALA A 59 -15.31 59.17 0.04
CA ALA A 59 -15.69 58.75 -1.30
C ALA A 59 -16.70 57.59 -1.19
N ARG A 60 -17.94 57.93 -1.52
CA ARG A 60 -19.08 57.04 -1.68
C ARG A 60 -18.82 56.03 -2.80
N THR A 61 -19.06 54.74 -2.54
CA THR A 61 -19.73 53.87 -3.50
C THR A 61 -20.68 52.95 -2.74
N GLN A 62 -21.97 53.29 -2.75
CA GLN A 62 -23.05 52.36 -2.43
C GLN A 62 -23.09 51.30 -3.54
N LEU A 63 -22.78 50.04 -3.20
CA LEU A 63 -23.26 48.89 -3.95
C LEU A 63 -24.32 48.22 -3.08
N GLN A 64 -25.58 48.44 -3.47
CA GLN A 64 -26.74 47.73 -2.97
C GLN A 64 -26.55 46.23 -3.26
N LEU A 65 -26.22 45.45 -2.23
CA LEU A 65 -26.44 44.00 -2.25
C LEU A 65 -27.95 43.75 -2.06
N GLN A 66 -28.68 43.80 -3.17
CA GLN A 66 -30.07 43.35 -3.20
C GLN A 66 -30.12 41.83 -2.94
N GLY A 67 -30.92 41.44 -1.95
CA GLY A 67 -31.57 40.12 -1.90
C GLY A 67 -30.67 38.93 -1.52
N HIS A 68 -30.28 38.82 -0.25
CA HIS A 68 -30.00 37.49 0.29
C HIS A 68 -31.34 36.76 0.40
N VAL A 69 -31.66 35.95 -0.60
CA VAL A 69 -32.67 34.90 -0.45
C VAL A 69 -32.17 34.00 0.68
N ARG A 70 -32.77 34.12 1.86
CA ARG A 70 -32.72 33.06 2.88
C ARG A 70 -33.41 31.86 2.23
N LEU A 71 -32.63 31.00 1.58
CA LEU A 71 -33.06 29.64 1.29
C LEU A 71 -33.29 28.99 2.65
N ALA A 72 -34.55 28.88 3.05
CA ALA A 72 -34.93 28.01 4.14
C ALA A 72 -34.36 26.62 3.82
N PRO A 73 -33.72 25.92 4.77
CA PRO A 73 -33.33 24.54 4.55
C PRO A 73 -34.58 23.77 4.10
N ALA A 74 -34.48 23.08 2.96
CA ALA A 74 -35.54 22.20 2.51
C ALA A 74 -35.86 21.25 3.67
N PRO A 75 -37.13 21.04 4.04
CA PRO A 75 -37.47 20.06 5.05
C PRO A 75 -36.85 18.70 4.63
N PRO A 76 -36.21 17.95 5.53
CA PRO A 76 -35.73 16.62 5.18
C PRO A 76 -36.92 15.85 4.62
N SER A 77 -36.74 15.28 3.41
CA SER A 77 -37.74 14.41 2.84
C SER A 77 -38.02 13.31 3.86
N ARG A 78 -39.28 13.17 4.27
CA ARG A 78 -39.73 12.03 5.06
C ARG A 78 -39.57 10.77 4.21
N ALA A 79 -38.50 10.04 4.42
CA ALA A 79 -38.30 8.65 4.00
C ALA A 79 -37.46 7.97 5.10
N GLY A 80 -37.66 6.68 5.35
CA GLY A 80 -36.99 5.94 6.43
C GLY A 80 -35.45 5.98 6.38
N ALA A 81 -34.80 5.34 7.35
CA ALA A 81 -33.34 5.21 7.33
C ALA A 81 -32.85 4.70 5.96
N PRO A 82 -31.76 5.26 5.41
CA PRO A 82 -31.23 4.81 4.11
C PRO A 82 -30.94 3.30 4.11
N GLU A 83 -31.09 2.68 2.95
CA GLU A 83 -30.90 1.22 2.82
C GLU A 83 -29.48 0.79 3.30
N PRO A 84 -29.40 -0.25 4.15
CA PRO A 84 -28.12 -0.82 4.56
C PRO A 84 -27.36 -1.49 3.40
N ILE A 85 -26.03 -1.55 3.51
CA ILE A 85 -25.14 -2.15 2.51
C ILE A 85 -24.52 -3.41 3.09
N ALA A 86 -24.69 -4.55 2.43
CA ALA A 86 -24.04 -5.80 2.78
C ALA A 86 -22.59 -5.83 2.32
N ILE A 87 -21.71 -6.35 3.18
CA ILE A 87 -20.35 -6.78 2.80
C ILE A 87 -20.46 -8.26 2.43
N ILE A 88 -20.28 -8.57 1.14
CA ILE A 88 -20.47 -9.93 0.60
C ILE A 88 -19.16 -10.65 0.29
N GLY A 89 -18.03 -9.93 0.24
CA GLY A 89 -16.71 -10.50 -0.03
C GLY A 89 -15.62 -9.65 0.59
N MET A 90 -14.50 -10.26 0.98
CA MET A 90 -13.34 -9.56 1.55
C MET A 90 -12.05 -10.31 1.17
N SER A 91 -10.98 -9.56 0.92
CA SER A 91 -9.61 -10.09 0.80
C SER A 91 -8.61 -9.03 1.20
N GLY A 92 -7.40 -9.45 1.55
CA GLY A 92 -6.32 -8.52 1.80
C GLY A 92 -5.00 -9.19 2.16
N ARG A 93 -3.95 -8.37 2.12
CA ARG A 93 -2.61 -8.67 2.65
C ARG A 93 -2.24 -7.60 3.67
N PHE A 94 -1.69 -8.04 4.78
CA PHE A 94 -1.39 -7.23 5.95
C PHE A 94 0.01 -7.62 6.46
N PRO A 95 0.60 -6.85 7.39
CA PRO A 95 1.88 -7.22 7.96
C PRO A 95 1.84 -8.63 8.57
N LYS A 96 2.81 -9.47 8.18
CA LYS A 96 2.89 -10.91 8.52
C LYS A 96 1.68 -11.79 8.12
N ALA A 97 0.66 -11.26 7.43
CA ALA A 97 -0.57 -11.97 7.09
C ALA A 97 -0.90 -11.94 5.59
N ARG A 98 -1.16 -13.11 4.99
CA ARG A 98 -1.46 -13.25 3.56
C ARG A 98 -2.96 -13.33 3.26
N THR A 99 -3.77 -13.51 4.30
CA THR A 99 -5.23 -13.65 4.22
C THR A 99 -5.91 -12.88 5.35
N VAL A 100 -7.24 -12.72 5.24
CA VAL A 100 -8.06 -12.13 6.30
C VAL A 100 -8.07 -13.03 7.54
N GLU A 101 -8.04 -14.35 7.35
CA GLU A 101 -7.96 -15.33 8.43
C GLU A 101 -6.64 -15.22 9.21
N ASP A 102 -5.50 -15.07 8.52
CA ASP A 102 -4.19 -14.84 9.18
C ASP A 102 -4.20 -13.52 9.97
N MET A 103 -4.76 -12.46 9.38
CA MET A 103 -4.89 -11.15 10.02
C MET A 103 -5.75 -11.21 11.27
N TRP A 104 -6.84 -11.98 11.24
CA TRP A 104 -7.66 -12.22 12.42
C TRP A 104 -6.90 -12.97 13.51
N GLN A 105 -6.08 -13.97 13.19
CA GLN A 105 -5.27 -14.67 14.18
C GLN A 105 -4.33 -13.71 14.91
N ILE A 106 -3.59 -12.86 14.17
CA ILE A 106 -2.71 -11.83 14.74
C ILE A 106 -3.48 -10.91 15.70
N LEU A 107 -4.64 -10.40 15.27
CA LEU A 107 -5.48 -9.53 16.11
C LEU A 107 -5.99 -10.26 17.35
N ALA A 108 -6.52 -11.47 17.19
CA ALA A 108 -7.14 -12.23 18.28
C ALA A 108 -6.12 -12.67 19.34
N GLU A 109 -4.90 -13.00 18.92
CA GLU A 109 -3.80 -13.42 19.79
C GLU A 109 -3.04 -12.21 20.37
N GLY A 110 -3.25 -11.01 19.81
CA GLY A 110 -2.58 -9.80 20.26
C GLY A 110 -1.11 -9.76 19.87
N GLU A 111 -0.79 -10.27 18.69
CA GLU A 111 0.58 -10.28 18.16
C GLU A 111 0.96 -8.92 17.56
N ASP A 112 2.21 -8.54 17.74
CA ASP A 112 2.84 -7.37 17.12
C ASP A 112 3.52 -7.77 15.80
N ALA A 113 3.01 -7.23 14.69
CA ALA A 113 3.48 -7.48 13.35
C ALA A 113 4.48 -6.42 12.85
N VAL A 114 4.87 -5.45 13.67
CA VAL A 114 5.92 -4.48 13.36
C VAL A 114 7.29 -5.15 13.40
N GLU A 115 8.15 -4.76 12.46
CA GLU A 115 9.54 -5.23 12.34
C GLU A 115 10.45 -4.11 11.79
N GLU A 116 11.76 -4.36 11.74
CA GLU A 116 12.69 -3.42 11.08
C GLU A 116 12.43 -3.39 9.57
N ILE A 117 12.68 -2.24 8.92
CA ILE A 117 12.57 -2.09 7.46
C ILE A 117 13.37 -3.20 6.74
N PRO A 118 12.71 -4.07 5.94
CA PRO A 118 13.37 -5.13 5.21
C PRO A 118 14.36 -4.60 4.17
N PHE A 119 15.47 -5.33 3.99
CA PHE A 119 16.49 -5.01 2.98
C PHE A 119 15.94 -5.01 1.53
N ASP A 120 14.90 -5.80 1.26
CA ASP A 120 14.27 -5.86 -0.06
C ASP A 120 13.37 -4.64 -0.36
N ARG A 121 13.14 -3.75 0.63
CA ARG A 121 12.60 -2.39 0.43
C ARG A 121 13.74 -1.41 0.21
N PHE A 122 14.53 -1.16 1.26
CA PHE A 122 15.75 -0.34 1.21
C PHE A 122 16.59 -0.54 2.48
N ASP A 123 17.90 -0.30 2.39
CA ASP A 123 18.78 -0.34 3.56
C ASP A 123 18.63 0.93 4.41
N TRP A 124 17.82 0.85 5.46
CA TRP A 124 17.54 1.96 6.38
C TRP A 124 18.79 2.51 7.06
N ARG A 125 19.88 1.72 7.21
CA ARG A 125 21.12 2.14 7.87
C ARG A 125 21.82 3.30 7.16
N LYS A 126 21.65 3.39 5.83
CA LYS A 126 22.18 4.50 5.02
C LYS A 126 21.48 5.83 5.33
N TYR A 127 20.21 5.75 5.72
CA TYR A 127 19.34 6.89 5.98
C TYR A 127 19.20 7.19 7.46
N TYR A 128 19.66 6.31 8.36
CA TYR A 128 19.51 6.53 9.79
C TYR A 128 20.33 7.74 10.28
N GLY A 129 19.73 8.62 11.06
CA GLY A 129 20.36 9.84 11.57
C GLY A 129 19.35 10.77 12.27
N ASP A 130 19.76 11.99 12.62
CA ASP A 130 18.87 12.97 13.24
C ASP A 130 18.15 13.81 12.16
N PRO A 131 16.86 13.57 11.85
CA PRO A 131 16.15 14.27 10.78
C PRO A 131 16.01 15.78 11.03
N LEU A 132 16.15 16.24 12.28
CA LEU A 132 16.09 17.66 12.63
C LEU A 132 17.42 18.38 12.36
N LYS A 133 18.52 17.64 12.20
CA LYS A 133 19.86 18.19 11.95
C LYS A 133 20.40 17.84 10.57
N GLU A 134 20.00 16.70 10.03
CA GLU A 134 20.53 16.11 8.81
C GLU A 134 19.41 15.91 7.78
N MET A 135 19.51 16.61 6.65
CA MET A 135 18.55 16.48 5.55
C MET A 135 18.58 15.07 4.97
N GLY A 136 17.41 14.48 4.72
CA GLY A 136 17.30 13.15 4.12
C GLY A 136 17.51 11.99 5.09
N LYS A 137 17.67 12.25 6.40
CA LYS A 137 17.76 11.21 7.42
C LYS A 137 16.42 10.81 8.00
N ILE A 138 16.37 9.60 8.56
CA ILE A 138 15.22 9.00 9.25
C ILE A 138 15.66 8.60 10.66
N ASP A 139 14.81 8.81 11.67
CA ASP A 139 15.05 8.34 13.04
C ASP A 139 14.16 7.14 13.44
N CYS A 140 13.27 6.72 12.56
CA CYS A 140 12.48 5.49 12.67
C CYS A 140 12.93 4.46 11.65
N LYS A 141 13.19 3.24 12.13
CA LYS A 141 13.59 2.07 11.33
C LYS A 141 12.54 0.96 11.32
N TRP A 142 11.36 1.22 11.87
CA TRP A 142 10.32 0.25 12.15
C TRP A 142 9.12 0.43 11.22
N GLY A 143 8.47 -0.67 10.87
CA GLY A 143 7.24 -0.64 10.09
C GLY A 143 6.51 -1.99 10.09
N GLY A 144 5.23 -1.98 9.71
CA GLY A 144 4.51 -3.21 9.36
C GLY A 144 4.62 -3.46 7.85
N PHE A 145 5.18 -4.58 7.41
CA PHE A 145 5.43 -4.86 5.99
C PHE A 145 4.61 -6.03 5.48
N VAL A 146 3.98 -5.87 4.31
CA VAL A 146 3.26 -6.99 3.69
C VAL A 146 4.27 -8.03 3.22
N PRO A 147 3.96 -9.33 3.38
CA PRO A 147 4.81 -10.39 2.87
C PRO A 147 4.89 -10.31 1.34
N GLU A 148 6.12 -10.37 0.82
CA GLU A 148 6.42 -10.56 -0.60
C GLU A 148 5.77 -9.50 -1.52
N ALA A 149 6.03 -8.21 -1.28
CA ALA A 149 5.44 -7.12 -2.08
C ALA A 149 5.74 -7.20 -3.58
N GLY A 150 6.82 -7.87 -3.98
CA GLY A 150 7.16 -8.08 -5.39
C GLY A 150 6.40 -9.22 -6.09
N GLU A 151 5.60 -10.02 -5.38
CA GLU A 151 4.87 -11.15 -5.97
C GLU A 151 3.79 -10.70 -6.97
N PHE A 152 3.71 -11.39 -8.11
CA PHE A 152 2.59 -11.25 -9.04
C PHE A 152 2.46 -12.46 -9.97
N ASP A 153 1.26 -12.70 -10.50
CA ASP A 153 0.97 -13.69 -11.54
C ASP A 153 0.53 -12.97 -12.82
N PRO A 154 1.46 -12.42 -13.61
CA PRO A 154 1.10 -11.54 -14.72
C PRO A 154 0.41 -12.27 -15.86
N LEU A 155 0.79 -13.51 -16.14
CA LEU A 155 0.18 -14.31 -17.21
C LEU A 155 -1.29 -14.64 -16.90
N PHE A 156 -1.65 -14.77 -15.61
CA PHE A 156 -3.05 -14.85 -15.24
C PHE A 156 -3.84 -13.61 -15.67
N PHE A 157 -3.28 -12.42 -15.52
CA PHE A 157 -3.93 -11.16 -15.87
C PHE A 157 -3.66 -10.70 -17.31
N GLU A 158 -3.09 -11.58 -18.16
CA GLU A 158 -2.73 -11.28 -19.55
C GLU A 158 -1.73 -10.11 -19.69
N ILE A 159 -0.84 -10.00 -18.70
CA ILE A 159 0.22 -9.00 -18.62
C ILE A 159 1.55 -9.70 -18.93
N SER A 160 2.41 -9.05 -19.71
CA SER A 160 3.74 -9.61 -19.98
C SER A 160 4.66 -9.49 -18.76
N PRO A 161 5.56 -10.45 -18.50
CA PRO A 161 6.57 -10.35 -17.43
C PRO A 161 7.33 -9.00 -17.42
N ARG A 162 7.70 -8.50 -18.61
CA ARG A 162 8.39 -7.22 -18.77
C ARG A 162 7.55 -6.01 -18.35
N GLU A 163 6.24 -6.04 -18.61
CA GLU A 163 5.35 -4.98 -18.11
C GLU A 163 5.22 -5.07 -16.57
N ALA A 164 5.09 -6.28 -16.04
CA ALA A 164 4.90 -6.54 -14.62
C ALA A 164 6.05 -6.04 -13.73
N GLU A 165 7.30 -6.12 -14.21
CA GLU A 165 8.46 -5.55 -13.50
C GLU A 165 8.32 -4.04 -13.26
N LEU A 166 7.87 -3.31 -14.28
CA LEU A 166 7.73 -1.86 -14.26
C LEU A 166 6.43 -1.40 -13.59
N MET A 167 5.45 -2.29 -13.46
CA MET A 167 4.18 -2.00 -12.80
C MET A 167 4.37 -1.77 -11.30
N ASP A 168 3.74 -0.72 -10.81
CA ASP A 168 3.61 -0.43 -9.38
C ASP A 168 3.07 -1.67 -8.64
N PRO A 169 3.79 -2.19 -7.62
CA PRO A 169 3.32 -3.33 -6.81
C PRO A 169 1.93 -3.14 -6.22
N ARG A 170 1.49 -1.90 -5.95
CA ARG A 170 0.13 -1.60 -5.48
C ARG A 170 -0.93 -2.04 -6.49
N GLN A 171 -0.69 -1.82 -7.79
CA GLN A 171 -1.59 -2.29 -8.85
C GLN A 171 -1.62 -3.82 -8.92
N ARG A 172 -0.45 -4.46 -8.80
CA ARG A 172 -0.29 -5.92 -8.87
C ARG A 172 -1.00 -6.64 -7.74
N LEU A 173 -0.76 -6.20 -6.51
CA LEU A 173 -1.42 -6.77 -5.34
C LEU A 173 -2.92 -6.48 -5.34
N LEU A 174 -3.36 -5.28 -5.74
CA LEU A 174 -4.79 -4.98 -5.87
C LEU A 174 -5.50 -5.88 -6.88
N LEU A 175 -4.89 -6.18 -8.03
CA LEU A 175 -5.47 -7.12 -9.00
C LEU A 175 -5.75 -8.49 -8.37
N MET A 176 -4.74 -9.04 -7.68
CA MET A 176 -4.86 -10.34 -7.03
C MET A 176 -5.89 -10.31 -5.89
N GLU A 177 -5.82 -9.33 -5.00
CA GLU A 177 -6.71 -9.28 -3.83
C GLU A 177 -8.16 -8.90 -4.22
N ALA A 178 -8.37 -8.09 -5.24
CA ALA A 178 -9.72 -7.81 -5.73
C ALA A 178 -10.34 -9.00 -6.46
N TRP A 179 -9.56 -9.77 -7.22
CA TRP A 179 -10.02 -11.06 -7.76
C TRP A 179 -10.46 -12.00 -6.64
N LYS A 180 -9.62 -12.19 -5.62
CA LYS A 180 -9.93 -13.04 -4.47
C LYS A 180 -11.19 -12.55 -3.75
N ALA A 181 -11.35 -11.25 -3.54
CA ALA A 181 -12.53 -10.68 -2.89
C ALA A 181 -13.82 -11.03 -3.66
N LEU A 182 -13.80 -10.97 -4.99
CA LEU A 182 -14.94 -11.40 -5.84
C LEU A 182 -15.19 -12.90 -5.73
N GLU A 183 -14.16 -13.74 -5.68
CA GLU A 183 -14.32 -15.18 -5.46
C GLU A 183 -14.88 -15.51 -4.06
N THR A 184 -14.51 -14.74 -3.02
CA THR A 184 -15.12 -14.91 -1.69
C THR A 184 -16.60 -14.49 -1.67
N ALA A 185 -17.01 -13.56 -2.54
CA ALA A 185 -18.42 -13.23 -2.79
C ALA A 185 -19.15 -14.26 -3.66
N GLY A 186 -18.42 -15.22 -4.24
CA GLY A 186 -18.95 -16.21 -5.17
C GLY A 186 -19.37 -15.61 -6.52
N TYR A 187 -18.68 -14.58 -7.00
CA TYR A 187 -18.98 -13.97 -8.29
C TYR A 187 -18.28 -14.72 -9.43
N GLY A 188 -19.07 -15.37 -10.28
CA GLY A 188 -18.64 -16.03 -11.52
C GLY A 188 -18.98 -15.22 -12.77
N PRO A 189 -18.88 -15.84 -13.97
CA PRO A 189 -19.16 -15.18 -15.25
C PRO A 189 -20.54 -14.52 -15.33
N ILE A 190 -21.56 -15.12 -14.72
CA ILE A 190 -22.94 -14.60 -14.73
C ILE A 190 -23.00 -13.26 -13.99
N GLN A 191 -22.51 -13.19 -12.75
CA GLN A 191 -22.56 -11.95 -11.96
C GLN A 191 -21.67 -10.87 -12.57
N LEU A 192 -20.50 -11.23 -13.11
CA LEU A 192 -19.59 -10.29 -13.78
C LEU A 192 -20.21 -9.72 -15.07
N GLY A 193 -20.94 -10.52 -15.83
CA GLY A 193 -21.58 -10.10 -17.09
C GLY A 193 -22.90 -9.34 -16.92
N SER A 194 -23.65 -9.62 -15.85
CA SER A 194 -24.97 -9.03 -15.59
C SER A 194 -24.95 -7.79 -14.71
N ASN A 195 -24.02 -7.69 -13.75
CA ASN A 195 -23.96 -6.56 -12.82
C ASN A 195 -23.13 -5.41 -13.36
N LYS A 196 -23.59 -4.18 -13.11
CA LYS A 196 -22.74 -3.00 -13.24
C LYS A 196 -21.86 -2.88 -12.00
N ILE A 197 -20.59 -3.31 -12.09
CA ILE A 197 -19.66 -3.32 -10.96
C ILE A 197 -18.78 -2.05 -10.95
N GLY A 198 -18.81 -1.29 -9.85
CA GLY A 198 -17.93 -0.12 -9.64
C GLY A 198 -16.67 -0.46 -8.83
N THR A 199 -15.59 0.31 -9.01
CA THR A 199 -14.31 0.19 -8.31
C THR A 199 -13.90 1.52 -7.66
N PHE A 200 -13.74 1.53 -6.35
CA PHE A 200 -13.39 2.71 -5.55
C PHE A 200 -12.15 2.39 -4.74
N VAL A 201 -11.02 3.00 -5.08
CA VAL A 201 -9.71 2.67 -4.51
C VAL A 201 -9.15 3.86 -3.75
N GLY A 202 -9.04 3.73 -2.44
CA GLY A 202 -8.32 4.65 -1.58
C GLY A 202 -6.81 4.42 -1.69
N ALA A 203 -6.07 5.45 -2.11
CA ALA A 203 -4.61 5.36 -2.23
C ALA A 203 -3.97 6.74 -1.99
N GLU A 204 -2.76 6.73 -1.46
CA GLU A 204 -1.85 7.88 -1.46
C GLU A 204 -0.90 7.81 -2.66
N GLN A 205 -0.07 8.82 -2.85
CA GLN A 205 0.90 8.81 -3.96
C GLN A 205 1.92 7.68 -3.75
N GLY A 206 2.11 6.85 -4.78
CA GLY A 206 3.12 5.80 -4.75
C GLY A 206 4.52 6.31 -5.07
N ASP A 207 5.52 5.56 -4.63
CA ASP A 207 6.94 5.90 -4.76
C ASP A 207 7.72 4.95 -5.68
N TYR A 208 7.09 3.92 -6.24
CA TYR A 208 7.74 2.96 -7.14
C TYR A 208 8.31 3.60 -8.42
N GLN A 209 7.70 4.69 -8.90
CA GLN A 209 8.22 5.46 -10.03
C GLN A 209 9.64 6.02 -9.76
N LEU A 210 9.99 6.28 -8.49
CA LEU A 210 11.33 6.75 -8.11
C LEU A 210 12.39 5.67 -8.36
N LEU A 211 12.04 4.40 -8.17
CA LEU A 211 12.90 3.27 -8.52
C LEU A 211 13.00 3.09 -10.04
N ALA A 212 11.89 3.35 -10.76
CA ALA A 212 11.83 3.22 -12.21
C ALA A 212 12.61 4.28 -12.98
N ARG A 213 13.03 5.39 -12.35
CA ARG A 213 13.68 6.55 -13.00
C ARG A 213 12.95 7.01 -14.28
N ALA A 214 11.61 7.04 -14.23
CA ALA A 214 10.71 7.33 -15.35
C ALA A 214 10.72 6.31 -16.52
N SER A 215 11.25 5.11 -16.32
CA SER A 215 11.10 3.98 -17.24
C SER A 215 9.71 3.35 -17.11
N GLY A 216 9.12 2.93 -18.23
CA GLY A 216 7.84 2.23 -18.27
C GLY A 216 6.73 2.98 -19.00
N SER A 217 5.58 2.33 -19.11
CA SER A 217 4.40 2.91 -19.74
C SER A 217 3.77 3.97 -18.84
N ILE A 218 3.03 4.90 -19.44
CA ILE A 218 2.19 5.87 -18.71
C ILE A 218 1.26 5.20 -17.69
N THR A 219 0.87 3.94 -17.93
CA THR A 219 -0.05 3.19 -17.07
C THR A 219 0.63 2.45 -15.91
N SER A 220 1.96 2.36 -15.91
CA SER A 220 2.71 1.52 -14.96
C SER A 220 2.62 2.02 -13.51
N ASN A 221 2.60 3.34 -13.29
CA ASN A 221 2.62 3.96 -11.96
C ASN A 221 1.50 4.99 -11.71
N HIS A 222 0.53 5.09 -12.63
CA HIS A 222 -0.52 6.10 -12.53
C HIS A 222 -1.63 5.69 -11.55
N ASP A 223 -1.94 6.53 -10.55
CA ASP A 223 -2.89 6.19 -9.49
C ASP A 223 -4.32 5.88 -10.01
N GLY A 224 -4.78 6.59 -11.05
CA GLY A 224 -6.06 6.28 -11.71
C GLY A 224 -6.17 4.85 -12.27
N ILE A 225 -5.04 4.19 -12.56
CA ILE A 225 -5.01 2.80 -13.03
C ILE A 225 -5.24 1.82 -11.88
N LEU A 226 -5.00 2.20 -10.62
CA LEU A 226 -5.29 1.35 -9.44
C LEU A 226 -6.78 0.92 -9.43
N ALA A 227 -7.69 1.84 -9.74
CA ALA A 227 -9.12 1.53 -9.83
C ALA A 227 -9.53 0.93 -11.18
N SER A 228 -8.83 1.27 -12.26
CA SER A 228 -9.26 0.97 -13.62
C SER A 228 -8.76 -0.37 -14.15
N ARG A 229 -7.61 -0.88 -13.68
CA ARG A 229 -6.97 -2.06 -14.30
C ARG A 229 -7.78 -3.35 -14.14
N LEU A 230 -8.34 -3.59 -12.95
CA LEU A 230 -9.24 -4.74 -12.75
C LEU A 230 -10.53 -4.58 -13.55
N ALA A 231 -11.11 -3.37 -13.53
CA ALA A 231 -12.32 -3.08 -14.28
C ALA A 231 -12.12 -3.32 -15.79
N TYR A 232 -10.95 -2.94 -16.32
CA TYR A 232 -10.54 -3.25 -17.69
C TYR A 232 -10.44 -4.76 -17.93
N PHE A 233 -9.69 -5.48 -17.08
CA PHE A 233 -9.45 -6.91 -17.24
C PHE A 233 -10.75 -7.74 -17.17
N LEU A 234 -11.67 -7.38 -16.27
CA LEU A 234 -12.95 -8.07 -16.07
C LEU A 234 -14.12 -7.43 -16.84
N ASN A 235 -13.84 -6.44 -17.71
CA ASN A 235 -14.84 -5.72 -18.50
C ASN A 235 -16.01 -5.14 -17.65
N MET A 236 -15.69 -4.60 -16.47
CA MET A 236 -16.65 -3.97 -15.57
C MET A 236 -17.03 -2.58 -16.08
N ARG A 237 -18.29 -2.20 -15.89
CA ARG A 237 -18.88 -0.97 -16.47
C ARG A 237 -19.42 0.04 -15.45
N GLY A 238 -19.09 -0.13 -14.16
CA GLY A 238 -19.41 0.84 -13.11
C GLY A 238 -18.42 1.99 -13.02
N PRO A 239 -18.62 2.93 -12.07
CA PRO A 239 -17.65 3.98 -11.77
C PRO A 239 -16.29 3.38 -11.40
N ALA A 240 -15.20 3.96 -11.86
CA ALA A 240 -13.83 3.57 -11.51
C ALA A 240 -13.06 4.79 -11.00
N MET A 241 -12.81 4.85 -9.68
CA MET A 241 -12.28 6.04 -9.01
C MET A 241 -11.10 5.70 -8.10
N ALA A 242 -9.97 6.37 -8.31
CA ALA A 242 -8.90 6.47 -7.32
C ALA A 242 -9.13 7.71 -6.45
N ILE A 243 -9.12 7.54 -5.13
CA ILE A 243 -9.47 8.56 -4.14
C ILE A 243 -8.30 8.75 -3.18
N ASN A 244 -7.83 9.99 -3.06
CA ASN A 244 -6.79 10.37 -2.12
C ASN A 244 -7.33 11.43 -1.14
N THR A 245 -7.51 11.02 0.10
CA THR A 245 -7.80 11.89 1.25
C THR A 245 -6.81 11.61 2.39
N ALA A 246 -5.58 11.24 2.05
CA ALA A 246 -4.55 10.73 2.96
C ALA A 246 -5.05 9.52 3.77
N CYS A 247 -4.82 9.50 5.09
CA CYS A 247 -5.09 8.35 5.97
C CYS A 247 -6.56 7.88 6.00
N SER A 248 -7.53 8.71 5.59
CA SER A 248 -8.96 8.34 5.50
C SER A 248 -9.37 7.69 4.18
N SER A 249 -8.47 7.62 3.18
CA SER A 249 -8.81 7.27 1.79
C SER A 249 -9.63 5.99 1.63
N GLY A 250 -9.26 4.90 2.32
CA GLY A 250 -9.99 3.63 2.23
C GLY A 250 -11.44 3.72 2.72
N LEU A 251 -11.73 4.44 3.83
CA LEU A 251 -13.12 4.62 4.29
C LEU A 251 -13.88 5.65 3.45
N VAL A 252 -13.21 6.65 2.90
CA VAL A 252 -13.86 7.56 1.94
C VAL A 252 -14.24 6.81 0.66
N ALA A 253 -13.39 5.91 0.18
CA ALA A 253 -13.71 5.03 -0.95
C ALA A 253 -14.89 4.09 -0.63
N LEU A 254 -14.94 3.52 0.58
CA LEU A 254 -16.09 2.75 1.06
C LEU A 254 -17.37 3.59 1.09
N HIS A 255 -17.29 4.81 1.62
CA HIS A 255 -18.43 5.73 1.69
C HIS A 255 -18.96 6.08 0.29
N GLN A 256 -18.06 6.42 -0.63
CA GLN A 256 -18.43 6.70 -2.03
C GLN A 256 -19.07 5.47 -2.69
N ALA A 257 -18.54 4.28 -2.47
CA ALA A 257 -19.13 3.03 -2.96
C ALA A 257 -20.55 2.81 -2.41
N CYS A 258 -20.78 3.07 -1.11
CA CYS A 258 -22.10 2.98 -0.50
C CYS A 258 -23.09 3.97 -1.12
N LEU A 259 -22.66 5.21 -1.41
CA LEU A 259 -23.49 6.20 -2.09
C LEU A 259 -23.83 5.79 -3.52
N SER A 260 -22.84 5.33 -4.30
CA SER A 260 -23.06 4.86 -5.67
C SER A 260 -24.02 3.67 -5.74
N LEU A 261 -23.95 2.74 -4.79
CA LEU A 261 -24.91 1.63 -4.66
C LEU A 261 -26.33 2.13 -4.36
N ARG A 262 -26.49 3.07 -3.42
CA ARG A 262 -27.80 3.63 -3.05
C ARG A 262 -28.41 4.46 -4.16
N ASN A 263 -27.58 5.15 -4.94
CA ASN A 263 -28.01 5.97 -6.08
C ASN A 263 -28.23 5.16 -7.36
N GLY A 264 -27.93 3.85 -7.37
CA GLY A 264 -28.07 3.00 -8.55
C GLY A 264 -27.03 3.28 -9.64
N GLU A 265 -25.90 3.89 -9.30
CA GLU A 265 -24.78 4.07 -10.25
C GLU A 265 -24.08 2.74 -10.57
N CYS A 266 -24.17 1.78 -9.64
CA CYS A 266 -23.72 0.39 -9.77
C CYS A 266 -24.61 -0.55 -8.94
N ASP A 267 -24.56 -1.84 -9.29
CA ASP A 267 -25.29 -2.92 -8.58
C ASP A 267 -24.41 -3.63 -7.56
N THR A 268 -23.10 -3.58 -7.77
CA THR A 268 -22.07 -4.10 -6.87
C THR A 268 -20.89 -3.14 -6.89
N ALA A 269 -20.20 -3.00 -5.77
CA ALA A 269 -19.03 -2.14 -5.69
C ALA A 269 -17.86 -2.83 -4.99
N LEU A 270 -16.67 -2.66 -5.53
CA LEU A 270 -15.41 -2.93 -4.85
C LEU A 270 -14.96 -1.64 -4.18
N ALA A 271 -14.77 -1.69 -2.86
CA ALA A 271 -14.05 -0.66 -2.13
C ALA A 271 -12.70 -1.23 -1.70
N ALA A 272 -11.62 -0.55 -2.03
CA ALA A 272 -10.27 -0.99 -1.74
C ALA A 272 -9.42 0.11 -1.13
N GLY A 273 -8.37 -0.28 -0.43
CA GLY A 273 -7.38 0.58 0.18
C GLY A 273 -6.00 -0.05 0.02
N VAL A 274 -5.02 0.73 -0.44
CA VAL A 274 -3.67 0.23 -0.68
C VAL A 274 -2.61 1.21 -0.22
N ASN A 275 -1.60 0.71 0.47
CA ASN A 275 -0.38 1.44 0.79
C ASN A 275 0.82 0.49 0.83
N LEU A 276 1.93 0.87 0.19
CA LEU A 276 3.22 0.20 0.25
C LEU A 276 4.33 1.24 0.44
N MET A 277 5.43 0.85 1.10
CA MET A 277 6.53 1.73 1.47
C MET A 277 7.81 1.24 0.81
N LEU A 278 8.02 1.62 -0.45
CA LEU A 278 9.00 0.97 -1.31
C LEU A 278 10.33 1.72 -1.36
N THR A 279 10.35 2.96 -0.91
CA THR A 279 11.52 3.85 -0.93
C THR A 279 11.66 4.61 0.40
N PRO A 280 12.86 5.12 0.74
CA PRO A 280 13.07 5.86 1.99
C PRO A 280 12.34 7.23 2.05
N GLN A 281 11.89 7.77 0.92
CA GLN A 281 11.38 9.14 0.80
C GLN A 281 10.18 9.40 1.72
N SER A 282 9.27 8.43 1.83
CA SER A 282 8.11 8.54 2.70
C SER A 282 8.51 8.57 4.18
N TYR A 283 9.50 7.76 4.59
CA TYR A 283 10.05 7.80 5.95
C TYR A 283 10.76 9.13 6.24
N VAL A 284 11.52 9.66 5.29
CA VAL A 284 12.18 10.98 5.41
C VAL A 284 11.14 12.07 5.66
N GLY A 285 10.10 12.14 4.83
CA GLY A 285 9.03 13.15 4.98
C GLY A 285 8.33 13.05 6.34
N MET A 286 7.98 11.85 6.78
CA MET A 286 7.32 11.65 8.07
C MET A 286 8.23 11.94 9.28
N SER A 287 9.53 11.60 9.18
CA SER A 287 10.52 11.90 10.22
C SER A 287 10.71 13.41 10.38
N GLN A 288 10.83 14.14 9.27
CA GLN A 288 10.93 15.61 9.27
C GLN A 288 9.67 16.29 9.82
N ALA A 289 8.50 15.68 9.60
CA ALA A 289 7.24 16.16 10.15
C ALA A 289 7.04 15.80 11.64
N GLY A 290 7.94 15.03 12.25
CA GLY A 290 7.83 14.59 13.64
C GLY A 290 6.66 13.64 13.90
N MET A 291 6.24 12.87 12.89
CA MET A 291 5.08 11.98 12.97
C MET A 291 5.39 10.60 13.55
N LEU A 292 6.66 10.19 13.51
CA LEU A 292 7.06 8.81 13.77
C LEU A 292 7.42 8.56 15.24
N SER A 293 7.00 7.42 15.75
CA SER A 293 7.53 6.91 17.02
C SER A 293 8.98 6.43 16.84
N LYS A 294 9.82 6.72 17.83
CA LYS A 294 11.23 6.30 17.87
C LYS A 294 11.42 4.89 18.41
N ASP A 295 10.51 4.42 19.26
CA ASP A 295 10.54 3.08 19.84
C ASP A 295 9.92 2.02 18.93
N GLY A 296 9.27 2.43 17.84
CA GLY A 296 8.67 1.51 16.88
C GLY A 296 7.33 0.95 17.32
N GLN A 297 6.62 1.62 18.24
CA GLN A 297 5.28 1.22 18.66
C GLN A 297 4.27 2.35 18.48
N CYS A 298 3.04 1.99 18.12
CA CYS A 298 1.91 2.92 18.21
C CYS A 298 1.34 2.82 19.64
N HIS A 299 1.72 3.72 20.53
CA HIS A 299 1.25 3.79 21.92
C HIS A 299 -0.17 4.37 22.03
N VAL A 300 -1.13 3.72 21.39
CA VAL A 300 -2.51 4.22 21.25
C VAL A 300 -3.21 4.28 22.60
N PHE A 301 -3.74 5.44 22.95
CA PHE A 301 -4.39 5.77 24.23
C PHE A 301 -3.46 5.78 25.46
N ASP A 302 -2.19 5.46 25.30
CA ASP A 302 -1.22 5.43 26.40
C ASP A 302 -0.72 6.83 26.74
N ARG A 303 -0.31 7.02 27.98
CA ARG A 303 0.34 8.25 28.46
C ARG A 303 1.63 8.58 27.69
N ASN A 304 2.33 7.56 27.20
CA ASN A 304 3.60 7.67 26.48
C ASN A 304 3.45 7.84 24.97
N ALA A 305 2.23 7.99 24.45
CA ALA A 305 1.94 8.32 23.06
C ALA A 305 2.90 9.39 22.50
N ASN A 306 3.68 9.00 21.48
CA ASN A 306 4.79 9.78 20.94
C ASN A 306 4.83 9.83 19.39
N GLY A 307 3.94 9.12 18.70
CA GLY A 307 3.92 9.05 17.24
C GLY A 307 3.37 7.73 16.73
N MET A 308 3.31 7.62 15.40
CA MET A 308 2.88 6.41 14.72
C MET A 308 4.07 5.62 14.16
N VAL A 309 3.83 4.35 13.82
CA VAL A 309 4.75 3.51 13.06
C VAL A 309 4.12 3.30 11.67
N PRO A 310 4.83 3.47 10.55
CA PRO A 310 4.24 3.26 9.23
C PRO A 310 3.90 1.78 8.98
N GLY A 311 2.91 1.54 8.13
CA GLY A 311 2.50 0.19 7.74
C GLY A 311 2.16 0.06 6.26
N GLU A 312 2.19 -1.17 5.78
CA GLU A 312 1.78 -1.58 4.44
C GLU A 312 0.51 -2.45 4.52
N ALA A 313 -0.41 -2.27 3.59
CA ALA A 313 -1.55 -3.18 3.44
C ALA A 313 -2.21 -3.05 2.07
N VAL A 314 -2.88 -4.12 1.66
CA VAL A 314 -3.89 -4.11 0.60
C VAL A 314 -5.16 -4.71 1.18
N ALA A 315 -6.27 -3.97 1.14
CA ALA A 315 -7.54 -4.42 1.69
C ALA A 315 -8.66 -4.15 0.67
N VAL A 316 -9.51 -5.15 0.41
CA VAL A 316 -10.61 -5.07 -0.55
C VAL A 316 -11.87 -5.65 0.06
N VAL A 317 -12.99 -4.95 -0.09
CA VAL A 317 -14.33 -5.44 0.27
C VAL A 317 -15.29 -5.32 -0.92
N VAL A 318 -16.17 -6.31 -1.07
CA VAL A 318 -17.24 -6.34 -2.08
C VAL A 318 -18.56 -5.98 -1.40
N LEU A 319 -19.24 -4.99 -1.96
CA LEU A 319 -20.41 -4.36 -1.38
C LEU A 319 -21.63 -4.47 -2.29
N LYS A 320 -22.80 -4.58 -1.68
CA LYS A 320 -24.08 -4.64 -2.37
C LYS A 320 -25.21 -4.12 -1.47
N ARG A 321 -26.29 -3.60 -2.06
CA ARG A 321 -27.50 -3.26 -1.30
C ARG A 321 -28.00 -4.51 -0.55
N LEU A 322 -28.33 -4.37 0.73
CA LEU A 322 -28.66 -5.54 1.58
C LEU A 322 -29.84 -6.34 1.00
N SER A 323 -30.89 -5.65 0.52
CA SER A 323 -32.05 -6.33 -0.07
C SER A 323 -31.67 -7.17 -1.29
N GLN A 324 -30.79 -6.66 -2.16
CA GLN A 324 -30.31 -7.38 -3.33
C GLN A 324 -29.36 -8.52 -2.95
N ALA A 325 -28.49 -8.31 -1.96
CA ALA A 325 -27.61 -9.38 -1.48
C ALA A 325 -28.41 -10.57 -0.92
N GLN A 326 -29.51 -10.30 -0.22
CA GLN A 326 -30.44 -11.32 0.26
C GLN A 326 -31.18 -12.00 -0.88
N ALA A 327 -31.72 -11.23 -1.83
CA ALA A 327 -32.44 -11.76 -2.99
C ALA A 327 -31.55 -12.66 -3.86
N ASP A 328 -30.28 -12.31 -4.01
CA ASP A 328 -29.36 -13.05 -4.85
C ASP A 328 -28.71 -14.24 -4.14
N GLY A 329 -28.90 -14.39 -2.82
CA GLY A 329 -28.29 -15.44 -2.02
C GLY A 329 -26.77 -15.26 -1.82
N ASP A 330 -26.31 -14.02 -1.68
CA ASP A 330 -24.90 -13.69 -1.45
C ASP A 330 -24.41 -14.08 -0.04
N PRO A 331 -23.11 -14.39 0.14
CA PRO A 331 -22.53 -14.68 1.45
C PRO A 331 -22.31 -13.40 2.25
N ILE A 332 -23.36 -12.89 2.90
CA ILE A 332 -23.29 -11.66 3.70
C ILE A 332 -22.44 -11.89 4.96
N LYS A 333 -21.31 -11.19 5.05
CA LYS A 333 -20.36 -11.25 6.18
C LYS A 333 -20.74 -10.29 7.31
N ALA A 334 -21.22 -9.09 6.96
CA ALA A 334 -21.70 -8.06 7.89
C ALA A 334 -22.52 -7.00 7.11
N VAL A 335 -23.16 -6.08 7.83
CA VAL A 335 -23.99 -5.00 7.26
C VAL A 335 -23.47 -3.63 7.68
N ILE A 336 -23.18 -2.76 6.72
CA ILE A 336 -22.91 -1.34 6.95
C ILE A 336 -24.26 -0.64 7.12
N ARG A 337 -24.51 -0.16 8.34
CA ARG A 337 -25.74 0.58 8.69
C ARG A 337 -25.67 2.04 8.31
N GLY A 338 -24.50 2.65 8.46
CA GLY A 338 -24.29 4.05 8.15
C GLY A 338 -22.84 4.37 7.87
N SER A 339 -22.62 5.37 7.02
CA SER A 339 -21.30 5.95 6.79
C SER A 339 -21.42 7.44 6.48
N GLY A 340 -20.40 8.21 6.86
CA GLY A 340 -20.34 9.64 6.61
C GLY A 340 -18.90 10.13 6.46
N VAL A 341 -18.76 11.28 5.81
CA VAL A 341 -17.50 12.01 5.63
C VAL A 341 -17.74 13.49 5.90
N ASN A 342 -16.79 14.16 6.55
CA ASN A 342 -16.76 15.62 6.63
C ASN A 342 -15.33 16.16 6.61
N TYR A 343 -15.18 17.46 6.85
CA TYR A 343 -13.89 18.15 6.85
C TYR A 343 -13.71 18.95 8.15
N ASP A 344 -12.48 19.00 8.66
CA ASP A 344 -12.12 19.69 9.89
C ASP A 344 -12.36 21.20 9.82
N GLY A 345 -12.27 21.80 8.64
CA GLY A 345 -12.37 23.24 8.45
C GLY A 345 -11.05 23.94 8.82
N LYS A 346 -11.15 25.14 9.41
CA LYS A 346 -9.97 25.92 9.80
C LYS A 346 -9.54 25.57 11.22
N THR A 347 -8.37 24.94 11.34
CA THR A 347 -7.72 24.58 12.62
C THR A 347 -6.37 25.29 12.78
N ASN A 348 -5.62 24.97 13.85
CA ASN A 348 -4.30 25.56 14.17
C ASN A 348 -3.15 25.16 13.22
N GLY A 349 -3.46 24.42 12.16
CA GLY A 349 -2.53 23.99 11.11
C GLY A 349 -3.26 23.04 10.18
N ILE A 350 -2.83 22.89 8.93
CA ILE A 350 -3.53 22.03 7.96
C ILE A 350 -3.64 20.57 8.42
N THR A 351 -2.72 20.12 9.26
CA THR A 351 -2.66 18.77 9.84
C THR A 351 -3.25 18.66 11.25
N ALA A 352 -3.71 19.77 11.85
CA ALA A 352 -4.26 19.76 13.20
C ALA A 352 -5.72 19.28 13.16
N PRO A 353 -6.08 18.21 13.90
CA PRO A 353 -7.44 17.66 13.87
C PRO A 353 -8.45 18.56 14.60
N SER A 354 -9.75 18.39 14.29
CA SER A 354 -10.85 19.09 14.96
C SER A 354 -11.79 18.13 15.69
N GLY A 355 -11.73 18.11 17.02
CA GLY A 355 -12.65 17.31 17.85
C GLY A 355 -14.12 17.68 17.64
N ALA A 356 -14.40 18.97 17.40
CA ALA A 356 -15.76 19.44 17.10
C ALA A 356 -16.28 18.87 15.77
N SER A 357 -15.44 18.84 14.74
CA SER A 357 -15.80 18.31 13.41
C SER A 357 -15.98 16.78 13.46
N GLN A 358 -15.11 16.07 14.18
CA GLN A 358 -15.26 14.64 14.44
C GLN A 358 -16.56 14.34 15.21
N SER A 359 -16.84 15.07 16.29
CA SER A 359 -18.08 14.90 17.06
C SER A 359 -19.33 15.19 16.21
N SER A 360 -19.29 16.22 15.35
CA SER A 360 -20.37 16.52 14.40
C SER A 360 -20.58 15.40 13.39
N LEU A 361 -19.51 14.82 12.84
CA LEU A 361 -19.59 13.70 11.91
C LEU A 361 -20.29 12.49 12.53
N LEU A 362 -19.87 12.12 13.75
CA LEU A 362 -20.42 11.00 14.48
C LEU A 362 -21.94 11.17 14.69
N ARG A 363 -22.35 12.34 15.21
CA ARG A 363 -23.78 12.64 15.41
C ARG A 363 -24.57 12.62 14.11
N GLU A 364 -24.04 13.22 13.03
CA GLU A 364 -24.70 13.21 11.72
C GLU A 364 -24.93 11.79 11.19
N VAL A 365 -23.94 10.90 11.34
CA VAL A 365 -24.09 9.49 10.97
C VAL A 365 -25.16 8.82 11.84
N TYR A 366 -25.13 9.01 13.16
CA TYR A 366 -26.10 8.38 14.05
C TYR A 366 -27.54 8.85 13.77
N ASP A 367 -27.75 10.16 13.62
CA ASP A 367 -29.05 10.75 13.31
C ASP A 367 -29.55 10.34 11.92
N ARG A 368 -28.71 10.43 10.88
CA ARG A 368 -29.09 10.13 9.49
C ARG A 368 -29.51 8.67 9.31
N TYR A 369 -28.80 7.75 9.97
CA TYR A 369 -29.04 6.31 9.81
C TYR A 369 -29.83 5.70 10.97
N GLN A 370 -30.34 6.54 11.89
CA GLN A 370 -31.13 6.12 13.06
C GLN A 370 -30.42 5.05 13.88
N VAL A 371 -29.09 5.21 14.04
CA VAL A 371 -28.27 4.35 14.88
C VAL A 371 -28.31 4.89 16.31
N LYS A 372 -28.60 4.04 17.29
CA LYS A 372 -28.54 4.43 18.69
C LYS A 372 -27.13 4.18 19.25
N PRO A 373 -26.43 5.20 19.77
CA PRO A 373 -25.06 5.01 20.24
C PRO A 373 -24.90 4.11 21.46
N ASP A 374 -25.95 3.95 22.29
CA ASP A 374 -25.97 2.99 23.41
C ASP A 374 -25.95 1.52 22.95
N GLU A 375 -26.30 1.24 21.68
CA GLU A 375 -26.21 -0.10 21.10
C GLU A 375 -24.82 -0.41 20.52
N ILE A 376 -23.94 0.59 20.36
CA ILE A 376 -22.56 0.43 19.85
C ILE A 376 -21.65 -0.05 20.99
N GLU A 377 -21.13 -1.27 20.85
CA GLU A 377 -20.36 -1.94 21.92
C GLU A 377 -18.85 -1.95 21.67
N TYR A 378 -18.42 -1.65 20.43
CA TYR A 378 -17.02 -1.70 20.03
C TYR A 378 -16.70 -0.68 18.94
N ILE A 379 -15.67 0.14 19.15
CA ILE A 379 -15.16 1.07 18.15
C ILE A 379 -13.68 0.81 17.88
N VAL A 380 -13.35 0.62 16.61
CA VAL A 380 -11.97 0.67 16.12
C VAL A 380 -11.65 2.11 15.73
N THR A 381 -10.88 2.77 16.57
CA THR A 381 -10.53 4.20 16.42
C THR A 381 -9.54 4.43 15.28
N HIS A 382 -9.36 5.70 14.89
CA HIS A 382 -8.22 6.10 14.09
C HIS A 382 -6.92 5.93 14.90
N GLY A 383 -6.87 6.36 16.17
CA GLY A 383 -5.89 5.99 17.19
C GLY A 383 -4.48 5.78 16.68
N THR A 384 -3.74 6.86 16.45
CA THR A 384 -2.40 6.85 15.85
C THR A 384 -1.27 6.81 16.87
N GLY A 385 -1.57 6.84 18.16
CA GLY A 385 -0.54 6.84 19.20
C GLY A 385 0.10 8.21 19.36
N THR A 386 -0.63 9.27 19.03
CA THR A 386 -0.15 10.64 19.16
C THR A 386 -0.67 11.28 20.44
N ARG A 387 0.21 12.00 21.16
CA ARG A 387 -0.09 12.60 22.46
C ARG A 387 -1.34 13.48 22.49
N LEU A 388 -1.65 14.14 21.36
CA LEU A 388 -2.79 15.06 21.24
C LEU A 388 -3.93 14.48 20.40
N GLY A 389 -3.63 13.71 19.35
CA GLY A 389 -4.66 13.17 18.46
C GLY A 389 -5.56 12.16 19.16
N ASP A 390 -4.98 11.25 19.95
CA ASP A 390 -5.78 10.23 20.64
C ASP A 390 -6.76 10.87 21.66
N PRO A 391 -6.36 11.82 22.53
CA PRO A 391 -7.33 12.53 23.37
C PRO A 391 -8.37 13.33 22.60
N ILE A 392 -8.02 13.94 21.46
CA ILE A 392 -8.99 14.68 20.64
C ILE A 392 -10.08 13.72 20.11
N GLU A 393 -9.69 12.55 19.61
CA GLU A 393 -10.61 11.54 19.10
C GLU A 393 -11.53 10.99 20.21
N ILE A 394 -10.98 10.61 21.37
CA ILE A 394 -11.79 10.01 22.43
C ILE A 394 -12.74 11.02 23.08
N ASN A 395 -12.32 12.27 23.21
CA ASN A 395 -13.19 13.33 23.70
C ASN A 395 -14.30 13.64 22.68
N ALA A 396 -13.99 13.67 21.38
CA ALA A 396 -15.00 13.86 20.33
C ALA A 396 -16.05 12.72 20.30
N LEU A 397 -15.60 11.47 20.46
CA LEU A 397 -16.46 10.30 20.63
C LEU A 397 -17.33 10.43 21.89
N SER A 398 -16.73 10.82 23.02
CA SER A 398 -17.45 10.96 24.29
C SER A 398 -18.52 12.04 24.20
N ASP A 399 -18.20 13.19 23.59
CA ASP A 399 -19.13 14.27 23.33
C ASP A 399 -20.27 13.85 22.40
N ALA A 400 -19.97 13.05 21.37
CA ALA A 400 -20.98 12.53 20.46
C ALA A 400 -21.95 11.58 21.19
N PHE A 401 -21.44 10.64 21.98
CA PHE A 401 -22.26 9.64 22.70
C PHE A 401 -23.06 10.25 23.84
N ARG A 402 -22.50 11.24 24.57
CA ARG A 402 -23.17 11.91 25.70
C ARG A 402 -24.44 12.67 25.28
N ALA A 403 -24.61 12.96 24.00
CA ALA A 403 -25.85 13.51 23.48
C ALA A 403 -27.02 12.50 23.48
N TYR A 404 -26.73 11.19 23.59
CA TYR A 404 -27.72 10.12 23.47
C TYR A 404 -27.82 9.21 24.70
N THR A 405 -26.72 9.00 25.43
CA THR A 405 -26.69 8.11 26.61
C THR A 405 -25.88 8.70 27.76
N GLN A 406 -26.25 8.32 28.99
CA GLN A 406 -25.51 8.63 30.20
C GLN A 406 -24.63 7.48 30.71
N ASP A 407 -24.69 6.32 30.05
CA ASP A 407 -23.94 5.13 30.44
C ASP A 407 -22.43 5.34 30.31
N ARG A 408 -21.67 4.49 31.00
CA ARG A 408 -20.21 4.62 31.19
C ARG A 408 -19.54 3.28 31.04
N GLY A 409 -18.31 3.28 30.51
CA GLY A 409 -17.45 2.10 30.43
C GLY A 409 -18.09 0.86 29.80
N PHE A 410 -19.03 1.04 28.85
CA PHE A 410 -19.73 -0.08 28.20
C PHE A 410 -19.18 -0.39 26.81
N CYS A 411 -18.60 0.59 26.11
CA CYS A 411 -18.10 0.43 24.75
C CYS A 411 -16.57 0.25 24.73
N ALA A 412 -16.12 -0.83 24.11
CA ALA A 412 -14.70 -1.13 23.94
C ALA A 412 -14.04 -0.22 22.89
N LEU A 413 -12.78 0.16 23.11
CA LEU A 413 -11.92 0.83 22.14
C LEU A 413 -10.67 0.01 21.84
N THR A 414 -10.32 -0.03 20.56
CA THR A 414 -9.03 -0.54 20.06
C THR A 414 -8.52 0.31 18.89
N SER A 415 -7.29 0.02 18.46
CA SER A 415 -6.76 0.44 17.15
C SER A 415 -5.96 -0.71 16.55
N SER A 416 -6.20 -1.02 15.28
CA SER A 416 -5.41 -2.03 14.54
C SER A 416 -3.94 -1.63 14.34
N LYS A 417 -3.63 -0.34 14.53
CA LYS A 417 -2.27 0.21 14.37
C LYS A 417 -1.31 -0.29 15.43
N THR A 418 -1.82 -0.75 16.57
CA THR A 418 -0.99 -1.37 17.61
C THR A 418 -0.43 -2.72 17.18
N ASN A 419 -1.03 -3.38 16.18
CA ASN A 419 -0.56 -4.67 15.65
C ASN A 419 0.20 -4.49 14.33
N PHE A 420 -0.32 -3.66 13.43
CA PHE A 420 0.15 -3.59 12.04
C PHE A 420 0.87 -2.29 11.68
N GLY A 421 0.99 -1.35 12.61
CA GLY A 421 1.34 0.03 12.30
C GLY A 421 0.22 0.76 11.53
N HIS A 422 0.46 2.03 11.22
CA HIS A 422 -0.41 2.87 10.44
C HIS A 422 -0.26 2.60 8.93
N THR A 423 -1.18 1.81 8.37
CA THR A 423 -1.18 1.45 6.94
C THR A 423 -1.69 2.54 6.00
N LEU A 424 -1.46 3.82 6.35
CA LEU A 424 -1.84 5.04 5.62
C LEU A 424 -3.23 4.95 4.99
N ALA A 425 -3.38 5.20 3.67
CA ALA A 425 -4.63 5.10 2.92
C ALA A 425 -5.46 3.82 3.15
N ALA A 426 -4.83 2.68 3.45
CA ALA A 426 -5.53 1.40 3.67
C ALA A 426 -6.10 1.25 5.10
N SER A 427 -5.66 2.07 6.07
CA SER A 427 -5.89 1.87 7.51
C SER A 427 -7.35 1.72 7.89
N GLY A 428 -8.19 2.52 7.24
CA GLY A 428 -9.63 2.49 7.44
C GLY A 428 -10.27 1.14 7.10
N LEU A 429 -9.85 0.53 5.98
CA LEU A 429 -10.36 -0.77 5.55
C LEU A 429 -9.72 -1.94 6.28
N VAL A 430 -8.46 -1.83 6.69
CA VAL A 430 -7.83 -2.79 7.61
C VAL A 430 -8.63 -2.87 8.92
N SER A 431 -8.98 -1.72 9.48
CA SER A 431 -9.79 -1.63 10.70
C SER A 431 -11.23 -2.14 10.49
N LEU A 432 -11.83 -1.87 9.33
CA LEU A 432 -13.14 -2.42 8.95
C LEU A 432 -13.14 -3.94 8.89
N ILE A 433 -12.15 -4.54 8.21
CA ILE A 433 -12.04 -6.00 8.10
C ILE A 433 -11.84 -6.62 9.49
N GLY A 434 -10.99 -6.03 10.33
CA GLY A 434 -10.79 -6.48 11.71
C GLY A 434 -12.07 -6.42 12.56
N LEU A 435 -12.89 -5.37 12.38
CA LEU A 435 -14.21 -5.28 13.02
C LEU A 435 -15.19 -6.34 12.51
N VAL A 436 -15.22 -6.59 11.20
CA VAL A 436 -16.08 -7.63 10.61
C VAL A 436 -15.68 -9.02 11.14
N GLU A 437 -14.40 -9.32 11.23
CA GLU A 437 -13.93 -10.59 11.81
C GLU A 437 -14.24 -10.68 13.32
N SER A 438 -14.15 -9.56 14.06
CA SER A 438 -14.59 -9.49 15.47
C SER A 438 -16.08 -9.83 15.62
N LEU A 439 -16.94 -9.30 14.73
CA LEU A 439 -18.37 -9.59 14.71
C LEU A 439 -18.63 -11.07 14.40
N ARG A 440 -17.94 -11.64 13.40
CA ARG A 440 -18.10 -13.04 12.97
C ARG A 440 -17.64 -14.04 14.02
N HIS A 441 -16.51 -13.77 14.67
CA HIS A 441 -15.96 -14.63 15.70
C HIS A 441 -16.55 -14.37 17.10
N GLY A 442 -17.38 -13.34 17.26
CA GLY A 442 -17.96 -12.97 18.56
C GLY A 442 -16.88 -12.71 19.60
N SER A 443 -15.86 -11.94 19.24
CA SER A 443 -14.71 -11.64 20.09
C SER A 443 -14.16 -10.26 19.77
N ILE A 444 -13.80 -9.49 20.80
CA ILE A 444 -13.10 -8.20 20.66
C ILE A 444 -11.60 -8.44 20.95
N PRO A 445 -10.68 -8.11 20.01
CA PRO A 445 -9.24 -8.31 20.20
C PRO A 445 -8.64 -7.31 21.19
N PRO A 446 -7.47 -7.59 21.78
CA PRO A 446 -6.71 -6.62 22.55
C PRO A 446 -6.21 -5.45 21.67
N SER A 447 -6.12 -4.25 22.25
CA SER A 447 -5.31 -3.13 21.79
C SER A 447 -3.98 -3.18 22.55
N LEU A 448 -2.86 -3.21 21.82
CA LEU A 448 -1.53 -3.36 22.43
C LEU A 448 -0.95 -2.02 22.90
N HIS A 449 0.18 -2.08 23.61
CA HIS A 449 1.03 -0.93 23.98
C HIS A 449 0.37 0.18 24.82
N CYS A 450 -0.71 -0.14 25.55
CA CYS A 450 -1.35 0.74 26.52
C CYS A 450 -1.21 0.18 27.94
N GLU A 451 -0.13 0.56 28.62
CA GLU A 451 0.13 0.23 30.03
C GLU A 451 -0.69 1.17 30.93
N GLU A 452 -0.47 2.48 30.79
CA GLU A 452 -1.15 3.54 31.54
C GLU A 452 -1.96 4.40 30.59
N GLU A 453 -3.26 4.53 30.85
CA GLU A 453 -4.13 5.34 30.00
C GLU A 453 -3.78 6.84 30.10
N SER A 454 -3.96 7.57 28.99
CA SER A 454 -3.68 9.00 28.90
C SER A 454 -4.48 9.83 29.93
N ASP A 455 -3.78 10.71 30.65
CA ASP A 455 -4.35 11.66 31.62
C ASP A 455 -5.23 12.74 30.97
N TYR A 456 -5.20 12.88 29.65
CA TYR A 456 -5.99 13.89 28.90
C TYR A 456 -7.42 13.45 28.57
N ILE A 457 -7.82 12.26 29.03
CA ILE A 457 -9.13 11.67 28.81
C ILE A 457 -9.72 11.32 30.19
N ASP A 458 -10.94 11.79 30.46
CA ASP A 458 -11.69 11.36 31.67
C ASP A 458 -12.37 10.00 31.42
N TRP A 459 -11.57 8.92 31.52
CA TRP A 459 -12.03 7.55 31.31
C TRP A 459 -13.18 7.14 32.23
N ARG A 460 -13.22 7.66 33.48
CA ARG A 460 -14.27 7.32 34.45
C ARG A 460 -15.61 7.93 34.11
N ALA A 461 -15.62 9.09 33.47
CA ALA A 461 -16.83 9.72 32.94
C ALA A 461 -17.13 9.32 31.49
N SER A 462 -16.24 8.60 30.81
CA SER A 462 -16.42 8.22 29.42
C SER A 462 -17.37 7.01 29.24
N PRO A 463 -18.12 6.93 28.12
CA PRO A 463 -18.77 5.70 27.67
C PRO A 463 -17.80 4.54 27.41
N PHE A 464 -16.51 4.85 27.27
CA PHE A 464 -15.53 3.97 26.67
C PHE A 464 -14.53 3.38 27.67
N TYR A 465 -13.94 2.24 27.31
CA TYR A 465 -12.75 1.68 27.96
C TYR A 465 -11.78 1.11 26.91
N VAL A 466 -10.47 1.13 27.21
CA VAL A 466 -9.45 0.50 26.34
C VAL A 466 -9.49 -1.02 26.53
N ASN A 467 -9.68 -1.77 25.44
CA ASN A 467 -9.73 -3.22 25.52
C ASN A 467 -8.33 -3.84 25.48
N LYS A 468 -7.70 -4.03 26.65
CA LYS A 468 -6.30 -4.51 26.77
C LYS A 468 -6.12 -6.04 26.67
N ALA A 469 -7.21 -6.80 26.60
CA ALA A 469 -7.19 -8.26 26.52
C ALA A 469 -8.32 -8.76 25.63
N ARG A 470 -8.15 -9.90 24.97
CA ARG A 470 -9.22 -10.52 24.18
C ARG A 470 -10.45 -10.78 25.05
N LYS A 471 -11.63 -10.32 24.61
CA LYS A 471 -12.90 -10.55 25.32
C LYS A 471 -13.94 -11.22 24.42
N PRO A 472 -14.74 -12.17 24.93
CA PRO A 472 -15.92 -12.63 24.23
C PRO A 472 -16.89 -11.48 23.95
N TRP A 473 -17.48 -11.48 22.77
CA TRP A 473 -18.57 -10.60 22.38
C TRP A 473 -19.74 -11.51 22.00
N PRO A 474 -20.48 -12.02 23.01
CA PRO A 474 -21.49 -13.03 22.78
C PRO A 474 -22.68 -12.47 22.01
N GLU A 475 -23.55 -13.38 21.57
CA GLU A 475 -24.85 -13.00 21.04
C GLU A 475 -25.70 -12.34 22.14
N LYS A 476 -26.46 -11.31 21.78
CA LYS A 476 -27.36 -10.64 22.74
C LYS A 476 -28.57 -11.52 23.03
N ALA A 477 -28.98 -11.56 24.29
CA ALA A 477 -30.08 -12.42 24.75
C ALA A 477 -31.45 -12.02 24.18
N ASP A 478 -31.63 -10.76 23.81
CA ASP A 478 -32.82 -10.22 23.15
C ASP A 478 -32.86 -10.51 21.64
N GLY A 479 -31.84 -11.18 21.11
CA GLY A 479 -31.70 -11.50 19.68
C GLY A 479 -31.22 -10.35 18.81
N SER A 480 -30.92 -9.18 19.40
CA SER A 480 -30.39 -8.04 18.64
C SER A 480 -28.96 -8.30 18.16
N ASN A 481 -28.58 -7.61 17.09
CA ASN A 481 -27.27 -7.74 16.49
C ASN A 481 -26.19 -6.98 17.28
N ARG A 482 -24.96 -7.44 17.13
CA ARG A 482 -23.77 -6.74 17.62
C ARG A 482 -23.51 -5.55 16.70
N LEU A 483 -23.19 -4.41 17.30
CA LEU A 483 -22.96 -3.16 16.57
C LEU A 483 -21.60 -2.60 16.96
N GLY A 484 -20.79 -2.27 15.95
CA GLY A 484 -19.53 -1.59 16.14
C GLY A 484 -19.32 -0.49 15.12
N ALA A 485 -18.23 0.26 15.27
CA ALA A 485 -17.91 1.34 14.35
C ALA A 485 -16.41 1.48 14.09
N VAL A 486 -16.07 2.16 13.00
CA VAL A 486 -14.69 2.45 12.60
C VAL A 486 -14.56 3.93 12.24
N SER A 487 -13.49 4.56 12.71
CA SER A 487 -13.12 5.93 12.35
C SER A 487 -11.78 5.97 11.61
N ALA A 488 -11.66 6.89 10.65
CA ALA A 488 -10.38 7.23 10.03
C ALA A 488 -10.31 8.72 9.71
N PHE A 489 -9.21 9.37 10.13
CA PHE A 489 -9.03 10.81 9.97
C PHE A 489 -7.77 11.07 9.15
N GLY A 490 -7.93 11.73 8.01
CA GLY A 490 -6.83 12.11 7.13
C GLY A 490 -6.09 13.31 7.68
N MET A 491 -4.77 13.32 7.59
CA MET A 491 -3.95 14.51 7.93
C MET A 491 -4.28 15.75 7.09
N SER A 492 -5.07 15.62 6.02
CA SER A 492 -5.60 16.73 5.24
C SER A 492 -6.77 17.45 5.93
N GLY A 493 -7.39 16.82 6.94
CA GLY A 493 -8.59 17.25 7.64
C GLY A 493 -9.87 16.51 7.24
N THR A 494 -9.81 15.56 6.30
CA THR A 494 -10.98 14.75 5.92
C THR A 494 -11.23 13.65 6.93
N ASN A 495 -12.44 13.60 7.50
CA ASN A 495 -12.82 12.58 8.47
C ASN A 495 -13.81 11.59 7.86
N ALA A 496 -13.73 10.31 8.23
CA ALA A 496 -14.69 9.28 7.85
C ALA A 496 -15.09 8.44 9.06
N HIS A 497 -16.37 8.06 9.13
CA HIS A 497 -16.91 7.18 10.16
C HIS A 497 -17.92 6.19 9.57
N VAL A 498 -17.88 4.94 10.02
CA VAL A 498 -18.72 3.84 9.50
C VAL A 498 -19.24 2.99 10.66
N VAL A 499 -20.53 2.69 10.64
CA VAL A 499 -21.20 1.79 11.60
C VAL A 499 -21.53 0.46 10.94
N VAL A 500 -21.16 -0.64 11.59
CA VAL A 500 -21.26 -2.01 11.08
C VAL A 500 -21.99 -2.90 12.08
N GLU A 501 -22.91 -3.70 11.57
CA GLU A 501 -23.76 -4.62 12.32
C GLU A 501 -23.46 -6.07 11.92
N SER A 502 -23.50 -6.99 12.89
CA SER A 502 -23.44 -8.43 12.60
C SER A 502 -24.64 -8.87 11.76
N TYR A 503 -24.43 -9.77 10.81
CA TYR A 503 -25.51 -10.36 10.04
C TYR A 503 -25.81 -11.78 10.51
N ARG A 504 -27.09 -12.10 10.71
CA ARG A 504 -27.56 -13.47 10.90
C ARG A 504 -28.46 -13.87 9.74
N SER A 505 -28.07 -14.93 9.08
CA SER A 505 -28.91 -15.62 8.11
C SER A 505 -30.11 -16.24 8.83
N ALA A 506 -31.31 -16.10 8.26
CA ALA A 506 -32.44 -16.92 8.67
C ALA A 506 -32.08 -18.41 8.52
N PRO A 507 -32.48 -19.29 9.47
CA PRO A 507 -32.35 -20.72 9.32
C PRO A 507 -33.07 -21.15 8.03
N GLU A 508 -32.39 -21.90 7.17
CA GLU A 508 -32.99 -22.49 5.97
C GLU A 508 -33.30 -23.96 6.21
N ASP A 509 -34.31 -24.46 5.51
CA ASP A 509 -34.59 -25.90 5.46
C ASP A 509 -33.38 -26.59 4.82
N THR A 510 -32.79 -27.54 5.55
CA THR A 510 -31.67 -28.33 5.03
C THR A 510 -32.16 -29.23 3.90
N PHE A 511 -31.85 -28.85 2.67
CA PHE A 511 -32.08 -29.70 1.50
C PHE A 511 -30.90 -30.66 1.35
N THR A 512 -31.18 -31.97 1.37
CA THR A 512 -30.14 -33.00 1.24
C THR A 512 -30.21 -33.60 -0.16
N LEU A 513 -29.14 -33.44 -0.93
CA LEU A 513 -28.99 -34.10 -2.22
C LEU A 513 -28.47 -35.53 -2.06
N PRO A 514 -28.83 -36.47 -2.94
CA PRO A 514 -28.24 -37.83 -2.94
C PRO A 514 -26.73 -37.82 -3.18
N CYS A 515 -26.26 -36.90 -4.02
CA CYS A 515 -24.85 -36.62 -4.26
C CYS A 515 -24.66 -35.19 -4.80
N SER A 516 -23.44 -34.69 -4.84
CA SER A 516 -23.09 -33.34 -5.31
C SER A 516 -21.90 -33.39 -6.25
N LEU A 517 -21.87 -32.46 -7.21
CA LEU A 517 -20.79 -32.31 -8.17
C LEU A 517 -19.86 -31.17 -7.72
N LEU A 518 -18.64 -31.49 -7.31
CA LEU A 518 -17.63 -30.46 -7.04
C LEU A 518 -16.74 -30.31 -8.27
N VAL A 519 -16.56 -29.07 -8.71
CA VAL A 519 -15.68 -28.74 -9.84
C VAL A 519 -14.56 -27.81 -9.40
N LEU A 520 -13.38 -28.01 -9.98
CA LEU A 520 -12.22 -27.15 -9.81
C LEU A 520 -11.64 -26.88 -11.19
N SER A 521 -11.09 -25.68 -11.35
CA SER A 521 -10.29 -25.34 -12.53
C SER A 521 -9.17 -24.37 -12.19
N ALA A 522 -8.12 -24.38 -13.02
CA ALA A 522 -7.04 -23.40 -12.96
C ALA A 522 -6.37 -23.18 -14.33
N LYS A 523 -5.62 -22.09 -14.47
CA LYS A 523 -4.84 -21.80 -15.69
C LYS A 523 -3.59 -22.69 -15.83
N THR A 524 -3.14 -23.31 -14.74
CA THR A 524 -1.99 -24.23 -14.73
C THR A 524 -2.28 -25.47 -13.89
N GLU A 525 -1.61 -26.57 -14.19
CA GLU A 525 -1.71 -27.81 -13.41
C GLU A 525 -1.24 -27.61 -11.95
N ALA A 526 -0.20 -26.79 -11.72
CA ALA A 526 0.27 -26.47 -10.37
C ALA A 526 -0.80 -25.73 -9.56
N ALA A 527 -1.48 -24.74 -10.15
CA ALA A 527 -2.57 -24.03 -9.50
C ALA A 527 -3.80 -24.93 -9.26
N LEU A 528 -4.09 -25.88 -10.16
CA LEU A 528 -5.16 -26.87 -9.95
C LEU A 528 -4.86 -27.75 -8.74
N ARG A 529 -3.62 -28.25 -8.62
CA ARG A 529 -3.18 -29.05 -7.45
C ARG A 529 -3.27 -28.24 -6.15
N ALA A 530 -2.87 -26.98 -6.17
CA ALA A 530 -3.02 -26.09 -5.01
C ALA A 530 -4.49 -25.90 -4.61
N ARG A 531 -5.40 -25.68 -5.58
CA ARG A 531 -6.85 -25.59 -5.29
C ARG A 531 -7.44 -26.84 -4.69
N VAL A 532 -7.01 -28.01 -5.15
CA VAL A 532 -7.41 -29.29 -4.57
C VAL A 532 -6.95 -29.39 -3.12
N ALA A 533 -5.69 -29.03 -2.84
CA ALA A 533 -5.14 -29.02 -1.49
C ALA A 533 -5.89 -28.04 -0.56
N ASP A 534 -6.20 -26.83 -1.03
CA ASP A 534 -6.94 -25.83 -0.28
C ASP A 534 -8.36 -26.31 0.07
N LEU A 535 -9.03 -26.98 -0.88
CA LEU A 535 -10.35 -27.56 -0.65
C LEU A 535 -10.30 -28.74 0.33
N ILE A 536 -9.27 -29.58 0.26
CA ILE A 536 -9.02 -30.64 1.26
C ILE A 536 -8.84 -30.02 2.65
N ALA A 537 -7.98 -29.00 2.78
CA ALA A 537 -7.74 -28.33 4.06
C ALA A 537 -9.02 -27.71 4.64
N LEU A 538 -9.87 -27.11 3.79
CA LEU A 538 -11.19 -26.64 4.22
C LEU A 538 -12.06 -27.78 4.74
N LEU A 539 -12.14 -28.90 4.00
CA LEU A 539 -12.90 -30.08 4.38
C LEU A 539 -12.29 -30.84 5.57
N GLU A 540 -11.08 -30.52 6.03
CA GLU A 540 -10.45 -31.15 7.20
C GLU A 540 -10.71 -30.40 8.50
N LYS A 541 -10.97 -29.08 8.45
CA LYS A 541 -11.30 -28.29 9.66
C LYS A 541 -12.53 -28.91 10.37
N GLN A 542 -12.33 -29.43 11.59
CA GLN A 542 -13.35 -30.20 12.34
C GLN A 542 -14.34 -29.33 13.13
N ASP A 543 -14.05 -28.05 13.31
CA ASP A 543 -14.67 -27.19 14.34
C ASP A 543 -15.85 -26.33 13.83
N GLN A 544 -16.28 -26.51 12.58
CA GLN A 544 -17.51 -25.92 12.04
C GLN A 544 -18.41 -27.05 11.53
N SER A 545 -19.73 -26.89 11.69
CA SER A 545 -20.74 -27.75 11.07
C SER A 545 -20.31 -28.15 9.65
N VAL A 546 -20.46 -29.43 9.30
CA VAL A 546 -20.07 -29.97 7.98
C VAL A 546 -20.46 -28.96 6.89
N PRO A 547 -19.52 -28.48 6.06
CA PRO A 547 -19.84 -27.53 5.01
C PRO A 547 -20.99 -28.06 4.17
N ASP A 548 -22.00 -27.23 3.92
CA ASP A 548 -23.09 -27.60 3.04
C ASP A 548 -22.52 -27.90 1.65
N LEU A 549 -22.46 -29.19 1.31
CA LEU A 549 -21.86 -29.67 0.07
C LEU A 549 -22.64 -29.19 -1.15
N TRP A 550 -23.93 -28.91 -0.98
CA TRP A 550 -24.77 -28.36 -2.04
C TRP A 550 -24.44 -26.90 -2.30
N ALA A 551 -24.36 -26.07 -1.25
CA ALA A 551 -23.90 -24.68 -1.37
C ALA A 551 -22.47 -24.60 -1.92
N MET A 552 -21.59 -25.52 -1.52
CA MET A 552 -20.23 -25.64 -2.04
C MET A 552 -20.23 -25.99 -3.54
N SER A 553 -20.97 -27.02 -3.95
CA SER A 553 -21.13 -27.41 -5.35
C SER A 553 -21.63 -26.24 -6.20
N HIS A 554 -22.70 -25.58 -5.76
CA HIS A 554 -23.27 -24.43 -6.47
C HIS A 554 -22.27 -23.26 -6.57
N THR A 555 -21.56 -22.95 -5.50
CA THR A 555 -20.54 -21.87 -5.51
C THR A 555 -19.39 -22.20 -6.46
N LEU A 556 -18.93 -23.46 -6.51
CA LEU A 556 -17.87 -23.88 -7.42
C LEU A 556 -18.33 -23.85 -8.89
N LEU A 557 -19.57 -24.26 -9.16
CA LEU A 557 -20.13 -24.31 -10.52
C LEU A 557 -20.48 -22.91 -11.06
N CYS A 558 -21.13 -22.07 -10.26
CA CYS A 558 -21.70 -20.80 -10.71
C CYS A 558 -20.92 -19.57 -10.24
N GLY A 559 -20.16 -19.69 -9.16
CA GLY A 559 -19.44 -18.59 -8.51
C GLY A 559 -17.94 -18.57 -8.78
N ARG A 560 -17.47 -19.30 -9.79
CA ARG A 560 -16.06 -19.35 -10.22
C ARG A 560 -15.97 -19.20 -11.73
N GLN A 561 -14.84 -18.66 -12.20
CA GLN A 561 -14.45 -18.76 -13.60
C GLN A 561 -13.87 -20.15 -13.88
N HIS A 562 -14.12 -20.69 -15.07
CA HIS A 562 -13.74 -22.03 -15.46
C HIS A 562 -12.60 -22.05 -16.47
N PHE A 563 -11.39 -22.37 -15.99
CA PHE A 563 -10.16 -22.39 -16.78
C PHE A 563 -9.89 -23.75 -17.45
N ASP A 564 -8.75 -23.85 -18.14
CA ASP A 564 -8.43 -24.97 -19.03
C ASP A 564 -8.10 -26.27 -18.29
N HIS A 565 -7.37 -26.22 -17.17
CA HIS A 565 -7.11 -27.43 -16.37
C HIS A 565 -8.29 -27.66 -15.45
N ARG A 566 -9.07 -28.73 -15.69
CA ARG A 566 -10.34 -28.99 -15.00
C ARG A 566 -10.31 -30.32 -14.26
N CYS A 567 -10.88 -30.33 -13.06
CA CYS A 567 -11.16 -31.52 -12.28
C CYS A 567 -12.61 -31.48 -11.79
N ALA A 568 -13.27 -32.63 -11.78
CA ALA A 568 -14.60 -32.78 -11.23
C ALA A 568 -14.71 -34.08 -10.42
N VAL A 569 -15.43 -34.03 -9.30
CA VAL A 569 -15.71 -35.19 -8.46
C VAL A 569 -17.19 -35.24 -8.08
N VAL A 570 -17.78 -36.42 -8.17
CA VAL A 570 -19.16 -36.68 -7.71
C VAL A 570 -19.08 -37.35 -6.34
N ILE A 571 -19.68 -36.71 -5.34
CA ILE A 571 -19.51 -37.05 -3.92
C ILE A 571 -20.87 -37.19 -3.22
N GLU A 572 -20.94 -38.05 -2.21
CA GLU A 572 -22.18 -38.26 -1.43
C GLU A 572 -22.09 -37.54 -0.08
N ASP A 573 -20.87 -37.42 0.45
CA ASP A 573 -20.60 -36.87 1.76
C ASP A 573 -19.17 -36.32 1.85
N ARG A 574 -18.83 -35.75 3.01
CA ARG A 574 -17.50 -35.23 3.32
C ARG A 574 -16.40 -36.29 3.19
N LYS A 575 -16.67 -37.55 3.54
CA LYS A 575 -15.67 -38.62 3.54
C LYS A 575 -15.30 -39.04 2.11
N THR A 576 -16.31 -39.22 1.28
CA THR A 576 -16.16 -39.50 -0.16
C THR A 576 -15.53 -38.32 -0.89
N ALA A 577 -15.82 -37.08 -0.50
CA ALA A 577 -15.15 -35.88 -1.00
C ALA A 577 -13.64 -35.89 -0.71
N LEU A 578 -13.25 -36.07 0.56
CA LEU A 578 -11.85 -36.13 0.95
C LEU A 578 -11.11 -37.28 0.26
N TYR A 579 -11.75 -38.45 0.15
CA TYR A 579 -11.16 -39.59 -0.54
C TYR A 579 -10.94 -39.29 -2.03
N ALA A 580 -11.95 -38.80 -2.74
CA ALA A 580 -11.84 -38.50 -4.17
C ALA A 580 -10.83 -37.38 -4.47
N LEU A 581 -10.82 -36.31 -3.66
CA LEU A 581 -9.91 -35.17 -3.83
C LEU A 581 -8.45 -35.55 -3.57
N ARG A 582 -8.16 -36.39 -2.56
CA ARG A 582 -6.79 -36.85 -2.28
C ARG A 582 -6.17 -37.71 -3.38
N HIS A 583 -6.99 -38.34 -4.20
CA HIS A 583 -6.54 -39.14 -5.35
C HIS A 583 -6.50 -38.30 -6.65
N VAL A 584 -6.79 -37.00 -6.61
CA VAL A 584 -6.66 -36.11 -7.78
C VAL A 584 -5.18 -35.97 -8.15
N GLY A 585 -4.83 -36.47 -9.34
CA GLY A 585 -3.46 -36.45 -9.85
C GLY A 585 -2.65 -37.68 -9.45
N GLY A 586 -3.25 -38.65 -8.76
CA GLY A 586 -2.68 -39.98 -8.54
C GLY A 586 -2.81 -40.88 -9.77
N GLY A 587 -2.11 -42.02 -9.76
CA GLY A 587 -2.19 -43.02 -10.85
C GLY A 587 -3.46 -43.88 -10.81
N GLU A 588 -4.20 -43.88 -9.70
CA GLU A 588 -5.47 -44.58 -9.55
C GLU A 588 -6.63 -43.73 -10.08
N ARG A 589 -7.42 -44.26 -11.03
CA ARG A 589 -8.57 -43.57 -11.62
C ARG A 589 -9.86 -44.03 -10.96
N LEU A 590 -10.45 -43.17 -10.13
CA LEU A 590 -11.71 -43.47 -9.46
C LEU A 590 -12.91 -43.25 -10.40
N PRO A 591 -13.98 -44.07 -10.32
CA PRO A 591 -15.13 -43.98 -11.23
C PRO A 591 -15.98 -42.71 -11.05
N ASN A 592 -15.81 -41.98 -9.94
CA ASN A 592 -16.50 -40.73 -9.62
C ASN A 592 -15.58 -39.50 -9.74
N GLN A 593 -14.47 -39.62 -10.46
CA GLN A 593 -13.46 -38.58 -10.63
C GLN A 593 -13.14 -38.39 -12.11
N PHE A 594 -13.11 -37.13 -12.52
CA PHE A 594 -12.90 -36.70 -13.90
C PHE A 594 -11.83 -35.61 -13.93
N GLN A 595 -10.98 -35.66 -14.94
CA GLN A 595 -9.94 -34.65 -15.19
C GLN A 595 -9.75 -34.48 -16.68
N GLY A 596 -9.40 -33.26 -17.07
CA GLY A 596 -9.09 -32.92 -18.46
C GLY A 596 -8.41 -31.57 -18.56
N THR A 597 -7.69 -31.37 -19.67
CA THR A 597 -7.17 -30.07 -20.07
C THR A 597 -7.90 -29.65 -21.33
N VAL A 598 -8.66 -28.56 -21.25
CA VAL A 598 -9.40 -28.03 -22.39
C VAL A 598 -8.42 -27.53 -23.45
N ALA A 599 -8.64 -27.92 -24.70
CA ALA A 599 -7.80 -27.48 -25.81
C ALA A 599 -8.02 -25.98 -26.08
N ARG A 600 -6.96 -25.23 -26.39
CA ARG A 600 -7.01 -23.77 -26.63
C ARG A 600 -8.05 -23.33 -27.68
N ASN A 601 -8.31 -24.17 -28.68
CA ASN A 601 -9.31 -23.92 -29.73
C ASN A 601 -10.47 -24.91 -29.64
N PHE A 602 -10.84 -25.33 -28.43
CA PHE A 602 -11.96 -26.24 -28.21
C PHE A 602 -13.24 -25.64 -28.82
N ALA A 603 -13.84 -26.39 -29.75
CA ALA A 603 -15.13 -26.08 -30.32
C ALA A 603 -16.07 -27.24 -29.96
N GLY A 604 -16.93 -27.00 -28.98
CA GLY A 604 -17.90 -28.00 -28.53
C GLY A 604 -18.86 -28.40 -29.65
N GLN A 605 -19.09 -29.70 -29.82
CA GLN A 605 -20.10 -30.19 -30.77
C GLN A 605 -21.50 -29.79 -30.29
N THR A 606 -22.30 -29.15 -31.14
CA THR A 606 -23.66 -28.67 -30.79
C THR A 606 -24.55 -29.76 -30.21
N ALA A 607 -24.46 -31.00 -30.72
CA ALA A 607 -25.23 -32.13 -30.21
C ALA A 607 -24.87 -32.50 -28.76
N LEU A 608 -23.57 -32.49 -28.42
CA LEU A 608 -23.11 -32.78 -27.06
C LEU A 608 -23.39 -31.62 -26.10
N GLN A 609 -23.33 -30.38 -26.57
CA GLN A 609 -23.80 -29.21 -25.81
C GLN A 609 -25.28 -29.35 -25.48
N GLY A 610 -26.13 -29.60 -26.48
CA GLY A 610 -27.57 -29.78 -26.29
C GLY A 610 -27.89 -30.95 -25.35
N TYR A 611 -27.18 -32.06 -25.48
CA TYR A 611 -27.30 -33.19 -24.57
C TYR A 611 -26.94 -32.82 -23.13
N GLY A 612 -25.86 -32.06 -22.90
CA GLY A 612 -25.49 -31.57 -21.58
C GLY A 612 -26.56 -30.67 -20.94
N GLU A 613 -27.16 -29.77 -21.72
CA GLU A 613 -28.26 -28.91 -21.25
C GLU A 613 -29.52 -29.72 -20.91
N GLU A 614 -29.85 -30.74 -21.70
CA GLU A 614 -30.95 -31.67 -21.40
C GLU A 614 -30.71 -32.45 -20.11
N LEU A 615 -29.47 -32.89 -19.85
CA LEU A 615 -29.10 -33.57 -18.61
C LEU A 615 -29.24 -32.64 -17.39
N LEU A 616 -28.86 -31.36 -17.50
CA LEU A 616 -29.04 -30.38 -16.43
C LEU A 616 -30.51 -30.22 -16.05
N ILE A 617 -31.39 -30.01 -17.03
CA ILE A 617 -32.83 -29.79 -16.79
C ILE A 617 -33.48 -31.03 -16.13
N ARG A 618 -33.00 -32.24 -16.45
CA ARG A 618 -33.55 -33.48 -15.89
C ARG A 618 -33.12 -33.74 -14.45
N CYS A 619 -32.08 -33.08 -13.93
CA CYS A 619 -31.52 -33.36 -12.60
C CYS A 619 -32.57 -33.26 -11.48
N ASP A 620 -33.42 -32.23 -11.48
CA ASP A 620 -34.49 -32.05 -10.48
C ASP A 620 -35.50 -33.22 -10.49
N THR A 621 -35.84 -33.74 -11.68
CA THR A 621 -36.77 -34.89 -11.80
C THR A 621 -36.14 -36.22 -11.37
N LEU A 622 -34.81 -36.28 -11.34
CA LEU A 622 -34.05 -37.49 -10.99
C LEU A 622 -33.70 -37.58 -9.51
N LEU A 623 -34.00 -36.56 -8.70
CA LEU A 623 -33.73 -36.57 -7.25
C LEU A 623 -34.35 -37.78 -6.52
N GLY A 624 -35.47 -38.32 -7.02
CA GLY A 624 -36.12 -39.53 -6.50
C GLY A 624 -35.46 -40.85 -6.92
N ASP A 625 -34.47 -40.83 -7.81
CA ASP A 625 -33.69 -41.99 -8.29
C ASP A 625 -32.18 -41.71 -8.13
N PRO A 626 -31.60 -41.95 -6.93
CA PRO A 626 -30.21 -41.62 -6.63
C PRO A 626 -29.18 -42.19 -7.60
N VAL A 627 -29.45 -43.38 -8.16
CA VAL A 627 -28.53 -44.05 -9.10
C VAL A 627 -28.47 -43.28 -10.41
N LYS A 628 -29.62 -42.99 -11.01
CA LYS A 628 -29.68 -42.22 -12.27
C LYS A 628 -29.22 -40.78 -12.09
N TYR A 629 -29.52 -40.17 -10.94
CA TYR A 629 -29.03 -38.83 -10.61
C TYR A 629 -27.50 -38.80 -10.57
N ARG A 630 -26.87 -39.77 -9.91
CA ARG A 630 -25.40 -39.91 -9.87
C ARG A 630 -24.78 -40.16 -11.24
N GLU A 631 -25.36 -41.04 -12.05
CA GLU A 631 -24.90 -41.28 -13.43
C GLU A 631 -24.98 -40.01 -14.29
N THR A 632 -26.04 -39.21 -14.10
CA THR A 632 -26.22 -37.92 -14.77
C THR A 632 -25.15 -36.92 -14.36
N LEU A 633 -24.85 -36.80 -13.06
CA LEU A 633 -23.76 -35.94 -12.58
C LEU A 633 -22.39 -36.39 -13.11
N CYS A 634 -22.13 -37.69 -13.22
CA CYS A 634 -20.90 -38.20 -13.83
C CYS A 634 -20.77 -37.79 -15.31
N ALA A 635 -21.86 -37.89 -16.09
CA ALA A 635 -21.86 -37.45 -17.49
C ALA A 635 -21.62 -35.93 -17.61
N LEU A 636 -22.24 -35.14 -16.74
CA LEU A 636 -22.02 -33.68 -16.67
C LEU A 636 -20.58 -33.34 -16.26
N ALA A 637 -20.01 -34.07 -15.31
CA ALA A 637 -18.61 -33.91 -14.88
C ALA A 637 -17.64 -34.20 -16.03
N GLU A 638 -17.91 -35.22 -16.84
CA GLU A 638 -17.11 -35.56 -18.00
C GLU A 638 -17.18 -34.48 -19.08
N LEU A 639 -18.38 -33.99 -19.41
CA LEU A 639 -18.56 -32.86 -20.35
C LEU A 639 -17.84 -31.60 -19.85
N TYR A 640 -17.95 -31.28 -18.56
CA TYR A 640 -17.24 -30.16 -17.95
C TYR A 640 -15.72 -30.27 -18.15
N CYS A 641 -15.13 -31.44 -17.85
CA CYS A 641 -13.69 -31.69 -18.01
C CYS A 641 -13.23 -31.71 -19.47
N GLN A 642 -14.12 -31.98 -20.43
CA GLN A 642 -13.84 -31.87 -21.87
C GLN A 642 -13.84 -30.42 -22.38
N GLY A 643 -14.42 -29.49 -21.61
CA GLY A 643 -14.46 -28.06 -21.95
C GLY A 643 -15.83 -27.51 -22.31
N TYR A 644 -16.90 -28.32 -22.24
CA TYR A 644 -18.26 -27.82 -22.45
C TYR A 644 -18.62 -26.80 -21.36
N ASP A 645 -19.19 -25.68 -21.79
CA ASP A 645 -19.66 -24.62 -20.91
C ASP A 645 -21.18 -24.71 -20.82
N LEU A 646 -21.66 -25.37 -19.77
CA LEU A 646 -23.07 -25.66 -19.57
C LEU A 646 -23.71 -24.60 -18.67
N THR A 647 -25.03 -24.46 -18.79
CA THR A 647 -25.80 -23.48 -18.00
C THR A 647 -26.03 -23.96 -16.56
N TRP A 648 -24.98 -24.01 -15.75
CA TRP A 648 -24.97 -24.68 -14.43
C TRP A 648 -26.03 -24.21 -13.44
N HIS A 649 -26.52 -22.97 -13.55
CA HIS A 649 -27.61 -22.49 -12.71
C HIS A 649 -28.92 -23.28 -12.92
N ASN A 650 -29.04 -24.05 -14.01
CA ASN A 650 -30.18 -24.93 -14.27
C ASN A 650 -30.08 -26.28 -13.56
N LEU A 651 -28.94 -26.64 -12.96
CA LEU A 651 -28.76 -27.92 -12.28
C LEU A 651 -29.79 -28.14 -11.16
N HIS A 652 -30.19 -27.05 -10.51
CA HIS A 652 -31.22 -27.00 -9.45
C HIS A 652 -32.12 -25.76 -9.62
N ALA A 653 -32.80 -25.65 -10.76
CA ALA A 653 -33.58 -24.46 -11.09
C ALA A 653 -34.74 -24.20 -10.11
N SER A 654 -35.25 -25.24 -9.46
CA SER A 654 -36.37 -25.14 -8.50
C SER A 654 -35.96 -24.63 -7.10
N THR A 655 -34.68 -24.78 -6.73
CA THR A 655 -34.13 -24.36 -5.44
C THR A 655 -32.65 -24.03 -5.61
N CYS A 656 -32.26 -22.77 -5.36
CA CYS A 656 -30.87 -22.33 -5.52
C CYS A 656 -30.23 -22.13 -4.14
N PRO A 657 -29.16 -22.85 -3.79
CA PRO A 657 -28.52 -22.67 -2.50
C PRO A 657 -27.75 -21.35 -2.47
N ARG A 658 -27.58 -20.82 -1.26
CA ARG A 658 -26.75 -19.62 -1.06
C ARG A 658 -25.31 -19.89 -1.50
N ARG A 659 -24.67 -18.83 -2.00
CA ARG A 659 -23.23 -18.84 -2.22
C ARG A 659 -22.52 -18.81 -0.87
N MET A 660 -21.34 -19.42 -0.82
CA MET A 660 -20.49 -19.42 0.36
C MET A 660 -19.06 -18.98 0.06
N SER A 661 -18.33 -18.55 1.10
CA SER A 661 -16.91 -18.23 0.97
C SER A 661 -16.12 -19.54 0.87
N LEU A 662 -15.42 -19.74 -0.24
CA LEU A 662 -14.52 -20.88 -0.47
C LEU A 662 -13.10 -20.36 -0.74
N PRO A 663 -12.06 -21.21 -0.60
CA PRO A 663 -10.70 -20.87 -0.98
C PRO A 663 -10.62 -20.24 -2.38
N THR A 664 -9.75 -19.24 -2.50
CA THR A 664 -9.62 -18.42 -3.70
C THR A 664 -8.50 -18.93 -4.61
N TYR A 665 -8.28 -18.27 -5.75
CA TYR A 665 -7.27 -18.68 -6.72
C TYR A 665 -5.83 -18.60 -6.15
N PRO A 666 -5.04 -19.69 -6.24
CA PRO A 666 -3.66 -19.71 -5.78
C PRO A 666 -2.73 -19.18 -6.88
N PHE A 667 -2.63 -17.85 -6.97
CA PHE A 667 -1.75 -17.17 -7.93
C PHE A 667 -0.30 -17.65 -7.83
N ALA A 668 0.41 -17.66 -8.97
CA ALA A 668 1.85 -17.85 -8.99
C ALA A 668 2.54 -16.78 -8.11
N LYS A 669 3.58 -17.20 -7.39
CA LYS A 669 4.34 -16.36 -6.46
C LYS A 669 5.68 -15.93 -7.06
N GLU A 670 5.64 -15.49 -8.30
CA GLU A 670 6.82 -15.03 -9.02
C GLU A 670 7.14 -13.59 -8.63
N ARG A 671 8.42 -13.29 -8.41
CA ARG A 671 8.87 -11.96 -8.03
C ARG A 671 9.07 -11.11 -9.29
N TYR A 672 8.40 -9.97 -9.32
CA TYR A 672 8.56 -8.92 -10.31
C TYR A 672 8.99 -7.65 -9.60
N TRP A 673 10.19 -7.16 -9.90
CA TRP A 673 10.72 -5.97 -9.27
C TRP A 673 11.58 -5.24 -10.27
N ILE A 674 11.60 -3.91 -10.20
CA ILE A 674 12.66 -3.17 -10.86
C ILE A 674 13.90 -3.52 -10.06
N GLU A 675 14.70 -4.41 -10.63
CA GLU A 675 16.11 -4.41 -10.32
C GLU A 675 16.58 -3.01 -10.72
N THR A 676 16.61 -2.10 -9.75
CA THR A 676 17.82 -1.32 -9.59
C THR A 676 18.87 -2.40 -9.61
N ALA A 677 19.50 -2.58 -10.76
CA ALA A 677 20.81 -3.18 -10.74
C ALA A 677 21.48 -2.54 -9.51
N ALA A 678 22.34 -3.27 -8.85
CA ALA A 678 23.57 -2.61 -8.51
C ALA A 678 24.25 -2.09 -9.81
N ALA A 679 23.56 -1.30 -10.65
CA ALA A 679 24.09 -0.04 -11.07
C ALA A 679 24.53 0.53 -9.75
N GLY A 680 25.83 0.43 -9.50
CA GLY A 680 26.45 1.40 -8.65
C GLY A 680 25.73 2.71 -8.95
N ASP A 681 25.31 3.37 -7.90
CA ASP A 681 25.79 4.72 -7.76
C ASP A 681 27.27 4.71 -8.19
N LEU A 682 27.49 4.86 -9.50
CA LEU A 682 28.71 5.41 -10.05
C LEU A 682 28.74 6.91 -9.70
N SER A 683 27.67 7.46 -9.10
CA SER A 683 27.79 8.54 -8.10
C SER A 683 28.42 8.01 -6.81
N GLY A 684 29.65 7.49 -6.92
CA GLY A 684 30.32 6.84 -5.81
C GLY A 684 31.28 5.71 -6.14
N LEU A 685 31.85 5.62 -7.35
CA LEU A 685 33.13 4.90 -7.48
C LEU A 685 34.23 5.69 -6.75
N SER A 686 34.25 5.62 -5.42
CA SER A 686 35.52 5.70 -4.70
C SER A 686 36.10 4.29 -4.68
N VAL A 687 36.71 3.89 -5.79
CA VAL A 687 37.61 2.73 -5.76
C VAL A 687 38.86 3.22 -5.03
N GLY A 688 39.05 2.74 -3.80
CA GLY A 688 40.28 2.89 -3.01
C GLY A 688 41.07 4.19 -3.18
N GLY A 689 40.72 5.24 -2.44
CA GLY A 689 41.58 6.41 -2.25
C GLY A 689 41.77 7.37 -3.45
N GLY A 690 41.14 7.13 -4.60
CA GLY A 690 41.15 8.02 -5.77
C GLY A 690 40.08 9.13 -5.75
N LEU A 691 40.22 10.10 -6.67
CA LEU A 691 39.24 11.19 -6.83
C LEU A 691 37.93 10.67 -7.46
N PRO A 692 36.75 11.26 -7.17
CA PRO A 692 35.49 10.74 -7.68
C PRO A 692 35.39 10.89 -9.20
N VAL A 693 34.97 9.81 -9.87
CA VAL A 693 34.81 9.70 -11.32
C VAL A 693 33.40 9.18 -11.64
N GLU A 694 32.64 9.95 -12.41
CA GLU A 694 31.33 9.55 -12.94
C GLU A 694 31.41 9.47 -14.47
N LEU A 695 31.11 8.30 -15.07
CA LEU A 695 31.20 8.08 -16.52
C LEU A 695 29.85 7.59 -17.07
N HIS A 696 29.39 8.24 -18.13
CA HIS A 696 28.20 7.85 -18.89
C HIS A 696 28.63 7.30 -20.25
N ARG A 697 28.23 6.07 -20.60
CA ARG A 697 28.58 5.48 -21.90
C ARG A 697 27.68 6.03 -23.00
N ASP A 698 28.27 6.55 -24.07
CA ASP A 698 27.54 7.10 -25.21
C ASP A 698 27.13 5.98 -26.20
N ALA A 699 26.11 6.23 -27.03
CA ALA A 699 25.69 5.29 -28.08
C ALA A 699 26.80 5.18 -29.15
N THR A 700 27.42 4.00 -29.26
CA THR A 700 28.67 3.79 -30.02
C THR A 700 28.47 3.71 -31.54
N ASP A 701 29.36 4.36 -32.29
CA ASP A 701 29.72 4.00 -33.67
C ASP A 701 30.89 3.00 -33.66
N SER A 702 31.02 2.21 -34.72
CA SER A 702 31.70 0.91 -34.80
C SER A 702 33.23 0.86 -34.59
N SER A 703 33.89 1.96 -34.21
CA SER A 703 35.37 2.02 -34.07
C SER A 703 35.90 2.37 -32.67
N ALA A 704 35.10 2.94 -31.77
CA ALA A 704 35.55 3.33 -30.43
C ALA A 704 34.40 3.32 -29.40
N VAL A 705 34.73 3.04 -28.13
CA VAL A 705 33.78 3.21 -27.02
C VAL A 705 34.01 4.59 -26.41
N ARG A 706 32.96 5.41 -26.39
CA ARG A 706 33.01 6.75 -25.83
C ARG A 706 32.25 6.83 -24.52
N PHE A 707 32.83 7.56 -23.57
CA PHE A 707 32.22 7.93 -22.31
C PHE A 707 32.20 9.44 -22.17
N THR A 708 31.18 9.98 -21.52
CA THR A 708 31.04 11.39 -21.18
C THR A 708 30.97 11.56 -19.66
N THR A 709 31.65 12.58 -19.16
CA THR A 709 31.62 12.98 -17.76
C THR A 709 31.48 14.49 -17.67
N ARG A 710 30.68 14.96 -16.70
CA ARG A 710 30.44 16.39 -16.51
C ARG A 710 31.06 16.85 -15.20
N LEU A 711 31.96 17.81 -15.27
CA LEU A 711 32.57 18.42 -14.10
C LEU A 711 31.87 19.75 -13.77
N GLY A 712 31.36 19.88 -12.55
CA GLY A 712 30.80 21.13 -12.02
C GLY A 712 31.91 22.09 -11.54
N GLY A 713 31.70 23.40 -11.68
CA GLY A 713 32.66 24.41 -11.20
C GLY A 713 32.76 24.50 -9.66
N ASP A 714 31.85 23.86 -8.93
CA ASP A 714 31.74 23.79 -7.47
C ASP A 714 32.32 22.49 -6.88
N THR A 715 32.97 21.67 -7.70
CA THR A 715 33.52 20.38 -7.28
C THR A 715 34.65 20.58 -6.26
N ALA A 716 34.47 20.04 -5.04
CA ALA A 716 35.30 20.34 -3.86
C ALA A 716 36.80 19.98 -3.97
N TRP A 717 37.21 19.17 -4.95
CA TRP A 717 38.60 18.75 -5.16
C TRP A 717 39.33 19.48 -6.30
N LEU A 718 38.65 20.35 -7.05
CA LEU A 718 39.28 21.15 -8.10
C LEU A 718 40.24 22.18 -7.47
N ARG A 719 41.43 22.32 -8.06
CA ARG A 719 42.35 23.40 -7.66
C ARG A 719 41.86 24.70 -8.27
N THR A 720 41.44 25.65 -7.47
CA THR A 720 40.95 26.94 -7.99
C THR A 720 42.10 27.93 -8.19
N ALA A 721 42.25 28.46 -9.39
CA ALA A 721 43.14 29.58 -9.71
C ALA A 721 42.32 30.68 -10.39
N ASN A 722 42.29 31.89 -9.81
CA ASN A 722 41.54 33.05 -10.34
C ASN A 722 40.03 32.78 -10.64
N GLY A 723 39.37 31.95 -9.83
CA GLY A 723 37.94 31.64 -9.98
C GLY A 723 37.62 30.59 -11.05
N VAL A 724 38.63 29.96 -11.64
CA VAL A 724 38.49 28.84 -12.58
C VAL A 724 39.04 27.58 -11.91
N GLY A 725 38.28 26.48 -11.95
CA GLY A 725 38.71 25.19 -11.43
C GLY A 725 39.67 24.50 -12.40
N VAL A 726 40.82 24.04 -11.91
CA VAL A 726 41.79 23.26 -12.69
C VAL A 726 41.72 21.81 -12.24
N VAL A 727 41.53 20.91 -13.20
CA VAL A 727 41.49 19.46 -12.95
C VAL A 727 42.93 18.94 -12.75
N PRO A 728 43.23 18.23 -11.65
CA PRO A 728 44.55 17.63 -11.46
C PRO A 728 44.83 16.49 -12.45
N GLU A 729 46.09 16.33 -12.84
CA GLU A 729 46.55 15.29 -13.75
C GLU A 729 46.28 13.87 -13.24
N SER A 730 46.24 13.69 -11.92
CA SER A 730 45.87 12.42 -11.27
C SER A 730 44.43 12.00 -11.58
N TRP A 731 43.52 12.97 -11.73
CA TRP A 731 42.13 12.67 -12.10
C TRP A 731 42.03 12.13 -13.53
N HIS A 732 42.90 12.58 -14.44
CA HIS A 732 42.97 12.06 -15.81
C HIS A 732 43.34 10.57 -15.83
N LEU A 733 44.17 10.11 -14.88
CA LEU A 733 44.53 8.71 -14.74
C LEU A 733 43.35 7.88 -14.20
N ASP A 734 42.67 8.39 -13.18
CA ASP A 734 41.50 7.73 -12.59
C ASP A 734 40.36 7.56 -13.61
N VAL A 735 40.07 8.61 -14.39
CA VAL A 735 39.02 8.57 -15.41
C VAL A 735 39.38 7.68 -16.60
N ALA A 736 40.66 7.69 -17.04
CA ALA A 736 41.13 6.80 -18.09
C ALA A 736 41.05 5.32 -17.67
N ARG A 737 41.49 5.01 -16.45
CA ARG A 737 41.40 3.67 -15.86
C ARG A 737 39.95 3.19 -15.82
N ALA A 738 39.04 4.03 -15.31
CA ALA A 738 37.62 3.72 -15.19
C ALA A 738 36.97 3.51 -16.56
N ALA A 739 37.27 4.36 -17.55
CA ALA A 739 36.75 4.24 -18.91
C ALA A 739 37.25 2.96 -19.61
N VAL A 740 38.53 2.62 -19.47
CA VAL A 740 39.11 1.39 -20.05
C VAL A 740 38.46 0.15 -19.43
N ALA A 741 38.32 0.10 -18.10
CA ALA A 741 37.64 -1.00 -17.42
C ALA A 741 36.16 -1.11 -17.86
N ALA A 742 35.44 0.01 -17.93
CA ALA A 742 34.05 0.05 -18.35
C ALA A 742 33.84 -0.28 -19.84
N SER A 743 34.87 -0.12 -20.69
CA SER A 743 34.81 -0.48 -22.11
C SER A 743 34.73 -2.00 -22.34
N LEU A 744 35.11 -2.79 -21.33
CA LEU A 744 35.04 -4.25 -21.33
C LEU A 744 33.71 -4.66 -20.67
N ASN A 745 32.77 -5.18 -21.46
CA ASN A 745 31.42 -5.56 -21.00
C ASN A 745 31.45 -6.59 -19.84
N GLY A 746 31.60 -6.15 -18.59
CA GLY A 746 31.38 -6.95 -17.38
C GLY A 746 32.57 -7.22 -16.45
N ALA A 747 33.70 -6.49 -16.54
CA ALA A 747 34.83 -6.68 -15.62
C ALA A 747 35.06 -5.44 -14.73
N GLY A 748 34.22 -5.26 -13.71
CA GLY A 748 34.37 -4.18 -12.72
C GLY A 748 35.64 -4.27 -11.83
N GLU A 749 36.42 -5.35 -11.96
CA GLU A 749 37.58 -5.66 -11.11
C GLU A 749 38.87 -5.96 -11.90
N ALA A 750 38.94 -5.61 -13.20
CA ALA A 750 40.15 -5.87 -13.96
C ALA A 750 41.29 -4.89 -13.60
N ALA A 751 42.50 -5.40 -13.38
CA ALA A 751 43.68 -4.59 -13.19
C ALA A 751 44.04 -3.89 -14.51
N VAL A 752 44.12 -2.55 -14.49
CA VAL A 752 44.44 -1.74 -15.66
C VAL A 752 45.80 -1.09 -15.46
N ARG A 753 46.72 -1.33 -16.40
CA ARG A 753 48.03 -0.70 -16.47
C ARG A 753 47.99 0.42 -17.51
N LEU A 754 48.28 1.65 -17.10
CA LEU A 754 48.40 2.80 -18.00
C LEU A 754 49.88 3.00 -18.35
N GLU A 755 50.15 3.19 -19.63
CA GLU A 755 51.48 3.43 -20.19
C GLU A 755 51.46 4.63 -21.13
N GLN A 756 52.62 5.26 -21.29
CA GLN A 756 52.82 6.31 -22.28
C GLN A 756 51.80 7.47 -22.17
N VAL A 757 51.44 7.85 -20.93
CA VAL A 757 50.48 8.94 -20.69
C VAL A 757 51.10 10.29 -21.05
N GLU A 758 50.44 11.02 -21.94
CA GLU A 758 50.78 12.38 -22.36
C GLU A 758 49.69 13.35 -21.88
N TRP A 759 50.07 14.39 -21.13
CA TRP A 759 49.22 15.54 -20.83
C TRP A 759 49.56 16.68 -21.80
N LEU A 760 48.56 17.10 -22.58
CA LEU A 760 48.73 18.05 -23.69
C LEU A 760 48.25 19.45 -23.30
N VAL A 761 47.04 19.54 -22.73
CA VAL A 761 46.38 20.81 -22.39
C VAL A 761 45.65 20.66 -21.06
N PRO A 762 45.84 21.58 -20.08
CA PRO A 762 45.12 21.51 -18.81
C PRO A 762 43.61 21.65 -19.00
N VAL A 763 42.83 20.97 -18.18
CA VAL A 763 41.36 21.09 -18.18
C VAL A 763 40.96 22.19 -17.21
N MET A 764 40.24 23.17 -17.74
CA MET A 764 39.76 24.35 -17.02
C MET A 764 38.23 24.33 -16.95
N VAL A 765 37.67 24.27 -15.74
CA VAL A 765 36.22 24.19 -15.49
C VAL A 765 35.71 25.54 -14.99
N GLY A 766 34.85 26.16 -15.79
CA GLY A 766 34.16 27.40 -15.42
C GLY A 766 32.86 27.16 -14.64
N ALA A 767 32.19 28.23 -14.23
CA ALA A 767 30.96 28.17 -13.45
C ALA A 767 29.79 27.42 -14.13
N GLY A 768 29.80 27.29 -15.46
CA GLY A 768 28.79 26.51 -16.22
C GLY A 768 29.04 25.01 -16.25
N GLY A 769 30.14 24.54 -15.66
CA GLY A 769 30.64 23.17 -15.78
C GLY A 769 31.27 22.90 -17.15
N LEU A 770 31.88 21.72 -17.29
CA LEU A 770 32.51 21.27 -18.53
C LEU A 770 32.19 19.79 -18.76
N ASP A 771 31.71 19.46 -19.97
CA ASP A 771 31.59 18.09 -20.41
C ASP A 771 32.94 17.64 -21.01
N LEU A 772 33.47 16.54 -20.49
CA LEU A 772 34.66 15.85 -20.98
C LEU A 772 34.26 14.51 -21.59
N HIS A 773 34.98 14.12 -22.62
CA HIS A 773 34.77 12.88 -23.35
C HIS A 773 36.02 12.01 -23.27
N VAL A 774 35.84 10.74 -22.92
CA VAL A 774 36.89 9.72 -22.89
C VAL A 774 36.57 8.70 -23.98
N GLU A 775 37.42 8.65 -25.00
CA GLU A 775 37.29 7.68 -26.10
C GLU A 775 38.34 6.59 -25.92
N VAL A 776 37.91 5.34 -26.01
CA VAL A 776 38.74 4.14 -25.89
C VAL A 776 38.69 3.35 -27.19
N PHE A 777 39.86 3.21 -27.80
CA PHE A 777 40.08 2.55 -29.08
C PHE A 777 40.70 1.16 -28.87
N ALA A 778 40.34 0.19 -29.71
CA ALA A 778 41.00 -1.11 -29.71
C ALA A 778 42.35 -1.01 -30.42
N GLY A 779 43.44 -1.37 -29.73
CA GLY A 779 44.79 -1.45 -30.31
C GLY A 779 45.11 -2.84 -30.88
N GLU A 780 46.17 -2.93 -31.69
CA GLU A 780 46.54 -4.13 -32.44
C GLU A 780 47.09 -5.29 -31.57
N ASP A 781 47.63 -4.99 -30.38
CA ASP A 781 48.32 -5.95 -29.48
C ASP A 781 47.54 -6.30 -28.19
N GLY A 782 46.20 -6.14 -28.20
CA GLY A 782 45.36 -6.33 -27.01
C GLY A 782 45.42 -5.18 -25.99
N GLY A 783 46.29 -4.19 -26.23
CA GLY A 783 46.24 -2.87 -25.61
C GLY A 783 45.09 -2.01 -26.15
N ARG A 784 44.78 -0.93 -25.44
CA ARG A 784 43.74 0.04 -25.78
C ARG A 784 44.32 1.44 -25.72
N GLU A 785 44.14 2.21 -26.78
CA GLU A 785 44.48 3.63 -26.75
C GLU A 785 43.30 4.41 -26.16
N TYR A 786 43.59 5.42 -25.34
CA TYR A 786 42.55 6.30 -24.80
C TYR A 786 42.88 7.77 -25.03
N GLU A 787 41.85 8.58 -25.24
CA GLU A 787 41.94 10.03 -25.33
C GLU A 787 40.89 10.70 -24.45
N ILE A 788 41.30 11.75 -23.72
CA ILE A 788 40.43 12.62 -22.92
C ILE A 788 40.36 13.98 -23.62
N SER A 789 39.17 14.42 -23.97
CA SER A 789 38.95 15.66 -24.73
C SER A 789 37.74 16.46 -24.25
N SER A 790 37.70 17.75 -24.59
CA SER A 790 36.51 18.61 -24.45
C SER A 790 36.06 19.14 -25.82
N GLY A 791 34.80 19.54 -25.93
CA GLY A 791 34.20 20.09 -27.17
C GLY A 791 33.46 19.05 -28.03
N GLY A 792 32.69 19.52 -29.02
CA GLY A 792 31.89 18.68 -29.93
C GLY A 792 32.73 17.92 -30.97
N MET A 793 32.15 16.91 -31.63
CA MET A 793 32.84 16.17 -32.71
C MET A 793 33.14 17.11 -33.90
N GLY A 794 34.40 17.51 -34.09
CA GLY A 794 34.82 18.38 -35.19
C GLY A 794 36.05 19.24 -34.88
N GLN A 795 36.16 20.41 -35.53
CA GLN A 795 37.31 21.32 -35.43
C GLN A 795 37.48 22.01 -34.07
N ASP A 796 36.50 21.89 -33.17
CA ASP A 796 36.51 22.49 -31.83
C ASP A 796 36.91 21.49 -30.72
N ARG A 797 37.37 20.29 -31.08
CA ARG A 797 37.84 19.27 -30.12
C ARG A 797 39.22 19.62 -29.58
N VAL A 798 39.35 19.71 -28.26
CA VAL A 798 40.62 19.90 -27.56
C VAL A 798 40.99 18.62 -26.83
N ILE A 799 42.10 17.97 -27.21
CA ILE A 799 42.61 16.79 -26.50
C ILE A 799 43.46 17.26 -25.33
N HIS A 800 43.09 16.84 -24.14
CA HIS A 800 43.74 17.22 -22.89
C HIS A 800 44.80 16.21 -22.45
N SER A 801 44.54 14.92 -22.64
CA SER A 801 45.51 13.86 -22.40
C SER A 801 45.19 12.60 -23.19
N ARG A 802 46.20 11.77 -23.42
CA ARG A 802 46.06 10.47 -24.08
C ARG A 802 47.08 9.47 -23.57
N GLY A 803 46.89 8.20 -23.84
CA GLY A 803 47.84 7.15 -23.48
C GLY A 803 47.41 5.77 -23.93
N TYR A 804 48.21 4.77 -23.59
CA TYR A 804 47.94 3.37 -23.83
C TYR A 804 47.56 2.65 -22.53
N ALA A 805 46.67 1.67 -22.61
CA ALA A 805 46.20 0.90 -21.48
C ALA A 805 46.19 -0.60 -21.79
N PHE A 806 46.63 -1.41 -20.83
CA PHE A 806 46.58 -2.87 -20.91
C PHE A 806 45.72 -3.41 -19.77
N VAL A 807 44.95 -4.46 -20.05
CA VAL A 807 44.05 -5.09 -19.06
C VAL A 807 44.54 -6.50 -18.77
N GLY A 808 44.81 -6.79 -17.49
CA GLY A 808 45.21 -8.13 -17.00
C GLY A 808 44.08 -8.87 -16.30
N ALA A 809 44.17 -10.20 -16.22
CA ALA A 809 43.29 -11.00 -15.37
C ALA A 809 43.69 -10.83 -13.88
N ALA A 810 42.71 -10.83 -12.97
CA ALA A 810 42.96 -10.75 -11.54
C ALA A 810 43.87 -11.93 -11.11
N GLY A 811 45.05 -11.62 -10.57
CA GLY A 811 46.05 -12.60 -10.11
C GLY A 811 47.37 -12.68 -10.91
N ASP A 812 47.55 -11.88 -11.96
CA ASP A 812 48.79 -11.91 -12.79
C ASP A 812 49.88 -10.91 -12.32
N GLU A 813 49.89 -10.53 -11.04
CA GLU A 813 50.86 -9.58 -10.48
C GLU A 813 52.31 -10.09 -10.57
N ALA A 814 52.51 -11.41 -10.60
CA ALA A 814 53.83 -12.03 -10.60
C ALA A 814 54.51 -12.14 -11.98
N ARG A 815 53.79 -11.95 -13.10
CA ARG A 815 54.41 -11.94 -14.45
C ARG A 815 54.85 -10.55 -14.91
N VAL A 816 54.34 -9.49 -14.29
CA VAL A 816 54.66 -8.10 -14.66
C VAL A 816 55.97 -7.60 -14.02
N ALA A 817 56.49 -8.30 -13.02
CA ALA A 817 57.77 -7.99 -12.36
C ALA A 817 59.02 -8.53 -13.10
N GLY A 818 58.86 -9.18 -14.25
CA GLY A 818 59.92 -9.95 -14.91
C GLY A 818 61.04 -9.17 -15.61
N ASP A 819 60.84 -7.88 -15.94
CA ASP A 819 61.79 -7.13 -16.79
C ASP A 819 62.41 -5.87 -16.15
N ALA A 820 62.19 -5.65 -14.84
CA ALA A 820 62.92 -4.65 -14.08
C ALA A 820 63.39 -5.28 -12.76
N GLY A 821 64.58 -5.90 -12.80
CA GLY A 821 65.18 -6.54 -11.63
C GLY A 821 65.26 -5.61 -10.43
N GLY A 822 64.52 -5.94 -9.37
CA GLY A 822 64.56 -5.23 -8.09
C GLY A 822 63.51 -5.78 -7.13
N SER A 823 63.94 -6.09 -5.90
CA SER A 823 63.16 -6.76 -4.86
C SER A 823 61.84 -6.09 -4.50
N VAL A 824 60.85 -6.92 -4.15
CA VAL A 824 59.55 -6.58 -3.55
C VAL A 824 59.71 -5.55 -2.43
N GLY A 825 59.16 -4.36 -2.66
CA GLY A 825 59.11 -3.27 -1.71
C GLY A 825 58.72 -1.95 -2.38
N THR A 826 57.46 -1.56 -2.20
CA THR A 826 56.97 -0.16 -2.27
C THR A 826 57.29 0.64 -3.54
N LEU A 827 56.31 0.85 -4.42
CA LEU A 827 56.30 1.99 -5.34
C LEU A 827 54.98 2.75 -5.24
N LEU A 828 54.99 3.65 -4.24
CA LEU A 828 54.14 4.82 -4.09
C LEU A 828 54.17 5.68 -5.37
N ALA A 829 53.00 6.14 -5.84
CA ALA A 829 52.94 7.43 -6.53
C ALA A 829 53.39 8.51 -5.52
N ARG A 830 54.68 8.82 -5.55
CA ARG A 830 55.31 9.82 -4.69
C ARG A 830 54.73 11.19 -5.04
N ARG A 831 54.10 11.85 -4.05
CA ARG A 831 53.77 13.28 -4.06
C ARG A 831 54.94 14.09 -4.61
N VAL A 832 54.70 14.84 -5.68
CA VAL A 832 55.49 16.03 -6.01
C VAL A 832 54.51 17.14 -6.34
N TRP A 833 54.33 18.08 -5.43
CA TRP A 833 54.43 19.51 -5.73
C TRP A 833 54.53 20.28 -4.42
N GLU A 834 55.74 20.81 -4.16
CA GLU A 834 55.93 21.96 -3.30
C GLU A 834 55.44 23.20 -4.03
N ALA A 835 54.78 24.08 -3.28
CA ALA A 835 54.28 25.35 -3.78
C ALA A 835 55.46 26.26 -4.21
N GLY A 836 55.53 26.55 -5.51
CA GLY A 836 56.32 27.66 -6.05
C GLY A 836 55.38 28.82 -6.39
N GLU A 837 55.74 30.02 -5.92
CA GLU A 837 55.00 31.27 -6.10
C GLU A 837 54.72 31.62 -7.57
N ALA A 838 53.69 32.45 -7.75
CA ALA A 838 53.22 33.00 -9.01
C ALA A 838 54.33 33.52 -9.94
N GLY A 839 54.29 33.13 -11.21
CA GLY A 839 55.14 33.72 -12.25
C GLY A 839 54.95 33.07 -13.62
N ASP A 840 54.30 33.82 -14.51
CA ASP A 840 54.31 33.77 -15.97
C ASP A 840 53.88 32.52 -16.78
N VAL A 841 53.10 32.85 -17.80
CA VAL A 841 52.53 32.01 -18.84
C VAL A 841 53.62 31.53 -19.82
N ALA A 842 53.48 30.28 -20.27
CA ALA A 842 54.15 29.63 -21.40
C ALA A 842 55.64 29.23 -21.24
N ALA A 843 55.89 27.97 -20.89
CA ALA A 843 57.10 27.26 -21.31
C ALA A 843 56.89 25.73 -21.36
N SER A 844 56.97 25.17 -22.57
CA SER A 844 57.32 23.78 -22.95
C SER A 844 56.85 22.62 -22.07
N TRP A 845 55.83 21.88 -22.54
CA TRP A 845 55.45 20.56 -22.02
C TRP A 845 55.96 19.46 -22.96
N SER A 846 57.06 18.79 -22.60
CA SER A 846 57.40 17.48 -23.17
C SER A 846 58.29 16.65 -22.23
N GLY A 847 57.85 15.40 -21.98
CA GLY A 847 58.64 14.29 -21.44
C GLY A 847 58.14 13.71 -20.09
N PRO A 848 58.53 12.47 -19.73
CA PRO A 848 58.62 11.22 -20.50
C PRO A 848 57.61 10.16 -20.00
N HIS A 849 57.46 9.06 -20.74
CA HIS A 849 56.53 7.96 -20.48
C HIS A 849 56.54 7.44 -19.02
N PHE A 850 55.35 7.29 -18.43
CA PHE A 850 55.14 6.66 -17.12
C PHE A 850 54.43 5.31 -17.28
N VAL A 851 54.78 4.35 -16.43
CA VAL A 851 54.02 3.09 -16.24
C VAL A 851 53.35 3.17 -14.87
N VAL A 852 52.03 3.12 -14.83
CA VAL A 852 51.24 3.17 -13.58
C VAL A 852 50.47 1.85 -13.45
N LEU A 853 50.74 1.11 -12.38
CA LEU A 853 50.03 -0.12 -11.99
C LEU A 853 49.00 0.21 -10.91
N CYS A 854 47.71 0.06 -11.22
CA CYS A 854 46.64 0.22 -10.23
C CYS A 854 46.05 -1.16 -9.90
N GLY A 855 46.49 -1.75 -8.79
CA GLY A 855 45.90 -2.95 -8.19
C GLY A 855 44.88 -2.60 -7.12
N GLY A 856 43.81 -3.38 -6.99
CA GLY A 856 42.90 -3.33 -5.85
C GLY A 856 43.32 -4.40 -4.86
N ASP A 857 43.99 -4.01 -3.77
CA ASP A 857 44.33 -4.93 -2.69
C ASP A 857 43.30 -4.87 -1.55
N GLU A 858 42.69 -6.03 -1.30
CA GLU A 858 42.22 -6.44 0.01
C GLU A 858 43.44 -6.75 0.89
N ASP A 859 43.73 -5.91 1.89
CA ASP A 859 44.30 -6.38 3.17
C ASP A 859 44.33 -5.26 4.22
N ARG A 860 43.53 -5.42 5.26
CA ARG A 860 43.70 -4.75 6.57
C ARG A 860 43.60 -5.79 7.67
N ALA A 861 44.76 -6.11 8.25
CA ALA A 861 44.87 -6.42 9.67
C ALA A 861 45.00 -5.11 10.46
#